data_AF-A0A167IE03-F1
#
_entry.id   AF-A0A167IE03-F1
#
_cell.length_a   1.000
_cell.length_b   1.000
_cell.length_c   1.000
_cell.angle_alpha   90.00
_cell.angle_beta   90.00
_cell.angle_gamma   90.00
#
_symmetry.space_group_name_H-M   'P 1'
#
loop_
_entity.id
_entity.type
_entity.pdbx_description
1 polymer ?
#
loop_
_entity_poly.entity_id
_entity_poly.type
_entity_poly.pdbx_seq_one_letter_code
_entity_poly.pdbx_strand_id
1 'polypeptide(L)'
;MDEKREQINTEWETEHDREIEEKGYRSKLIPLVVRHGPTLAVEPSDQRWLSKYQRAPHWLDLLYDLVIVAVLTVFTVNHEINSGESTLVYFSYFVIIWWIWASQVQYDSRFEANDWVHRFFKFCQLGVFAFVGVTAQDFDPSNVLQPLTVTSSTAARETLGAHSWTGVASSYAAGRFFLILEYLYVLWTTRHHKRHLPSLIVPPVAAFISAVLWAISAAMTGNAAAKVACAYSGLGLEVVATLMIAMLPHYMKAPSEITSERYGALSLIIIGEGIIGIVRSFSAVMAGFGFSTASYAQCFCALVIIASLWQFLFHGYDIEIKMGRKRGLLWLILHFPLHFSILLLLTGMRNAATFSNITHALDIVSDNVQAVFNDLDANNFSNTTASIQYLTVQFAKLQITPSWPDEIANIEDEYSNPNGTVDPVVDLLQYQVQIYLAIASYYEVQLSGEVYHAAAAIGNLNSTRNPDPSTWNATYEKDLALADEFDQVFQTDLGRGVLFFLPSSGGFLFLLSILHVLRSVPIGGYMWTAWASQFAGGLGLGLLGLLDLGDKTLNEDNNNPIYVYRLQQHNWMLPLVAITYAVLIFFDSILMVFAARNDRARRRPILARVPDQAEVTPAEEASSPPNPPVPLESPGTESAKLAQGSHSSLTMEGGNGDH
;
A
#
# COMPACT_ATOMS: atom_id res chain seq x y z
N MET A 1 0.30 52.18 23.89
CA MET A 1 -0.25 50.81 23.78
C MET A 1 -0.82 50.71 22.38
N ASP A 2 -0.51 49.62 21.68
CA ASP A 2 -0.96 49.28 20.31
C ASP A 2 -0.14 49.75 19.08
N GLU A 3 1.19 49.53 19.09
CA GLU A 3 1.94 49.43 17.82
C GLU A 3 3.24 48.61 17.98
N LYS A 4 3.13 47.41 18.56
CA LYS A 4 4.28 46.49 18.73
C LYS A 4 3.87 45.02 18.61
N ARG A 5 3.00 44.72 17.64
CA ARG A 5 2.46 43.36 17.40
C ARG A 5 2.52 42.90 15.95
N GLU A 6 3.37 43.51 15.13
CA GLU A 6 3.71 43.02 13.80
C GLU A 6 5.24 42.89 13.68
N GLN A 7 5.74 41.75 14.17
CA GLN A 7 7.00 41.13 13.77
C GLN A 7 7.05 39.75 14.44
N ILE A 8 6.12 38.88 14.04
CA ILE A 8 6.33 37.44 14.18
C ILE A 8 7.20 37.07 12.99
N ASN A 9 8.50 37.40 13.09
CA ASN A 9 9.49 36.97 12.12
C ASN A 9 9.80 35.50 12.40
N THR A 10 9.42 34.66 11.45
CA THR A 10 10.04 33.38 11.15
C THR A 10 11.54 33.56 10.96
N GLU A 11 12.33 33.41 12.00
CA GLU A 11 13.79 33.36 11.88
C GLU A 11 14.36 32.44 12.98
N TRP A 12 14.33 31.14 12.70
CA TRP A 12 15.15 30.14 13.40
C TRP A 12 16.53 29.98 12.73
N GLU A 13 16.85 30.84 11.77
CA GLU A 13 18.18 31.00 11.22
C GLU A 13 18.84 32.13 11.98
N THR A 14 19.87 31.84 12.77
CA THR A 14 20.78 32.91 13.16
C THR A 14 21.50 33.39 11.90
N GLU A 15 21.87 34.67 11.83
CA GLU A 15 22.63 35.22 10.69
C GLU A 15 23.94 34.44 10.42
N HIS A 16 24.45 33.78 11.45
CA HIS A 16 25.54 32.80 11.37
C HIS A 16 25.16 31.51 10.62
N ASP A 17 23.94 31.01 10.77
CA ASP A 17 23.44 29.81 10.08
C ASP A 17 23.28 30.07 8.57
N ARG A 18 22.82 31.26 8.17
CA ARG A 18 22.79 31.70 6.76
C ARG A 18 24.19 31.84 6.16
N GLU A 19 25.13 32.43 6.89
CA GLU A 19 26.54 32.52 6.47
C GLU A 19 27.23 31.16 6.27
N ILE A 20 26.81 30.13 7.02
CA ILE A 20 27.33 28.76 6.89
C ILE A 20 26.80 28.09 5.62
N GLU A 21 25.54 28.34 5.27
CA GLU A 21 24.89 27.77 4.09
C GLU A 21 25.43 28.38 2.78
N GLU A 22 25.76 29.67 2.78
CA GLU A 22 26.34 30.38 1.61
C GLU A 22 27.78 29.95 1.26
N LYS A 23 28.54 29.37 2.20
CA LYS A 23 29.93 28.92 1.96
C LYS A 23 29.98 27.47 1.45
N GLY A 24 29.73 27.30 0.15
CA GLY A 24 29.55 26.04 -0.59
C GLY A 24 30.65 24.94 -0.54
N TYR A 25 31.71 25.07 0.28
CA TYR A 25 32.67 23.98 0.52
C TYR A 25 32.35 23.16 1.78
N ARG A 26 31.68 23.76 2.79
CA ARG A 26 31.29 23.03 4.02
C ARG A 26 30.04 22.18 3.85
N SER A 27 29.17 22.48 2.89
CA SER A 27 28.02 21.62 2.55
C SER A 27 28.42 20.25 1.98
N LYS A 28 29.63 20.13 1.41
CA LYS A 28 30.20 18.85 0.92
C LYS A 28 31.00 18.09 1.99
N LEU A 29 31.49 18.76 3.03
CA LEU A 29 32.30 18.14 4.08
C LEU A 29 31.39 17.59 5.18
N ILE A 30 31.07 16.30 5.08
CA ILE A 30 30.31 15.59 6.11
C ILE A 30 31.23 15.38 7.33
N PRO A 31 30.89 15.92 8.51
CA PRO A 31 31.68 15.70 9.72
C PRO A 31 31.69 14.21 10.09
N LEU A 32 32.78 13.76 10.72
CA LEU A 32 32.84 12.39 11.25
C LEU A 32 31.80 12.19 12.37
N VAL A 33 31.64 13.19 13.24
CA VAL A 33 30.74 13.16 14.41
C VAL A 33 30.14 14.56 14.60
N VAL A 34 28.83 14.65 14.73
CA VAL A 34 28.13 15.86 15.19
C VAL A 34 27.91 15.79 16.70
N ARG A 35 28.20 16.89 17.43
CA ARG A 35 27.91 16.94 18.87
C ARG A 35 26.42 17.13 19.10
N HIS A 36 25.82 16.15 19.76
CA HIS A 36 24.42 16.13 20.13
C HIS A 36 24.14 16.97 21.38
N GLY A 37 22.97 17.62 21.42
CA GLY A 37 22.50 18.29 22.62
C GLY A 37 21.14 18.94 22.38
N PRO A 38 20.23 18.89 23.36
CA PRO A 38 18.92 19.49 23.20
C PRO A 38 19.05 21.00 23.02
N THR A 39 18.36 21.56 22.03
CA THR A 39 18.36 22.99 21.76
C THR A 39 17.74 23.76 22.92
N LEU A 40 18.25 24.97 23.17
CA LEU A 40 17.62 25.90 24.10
C LEU A 40 16.35 26.45 23.44
N ALA A 41 15.21 25.80 23.66
CA ALA A 41 13.93 26.28 23.15
C ALA A 41 13.36 27.41 24.03
N VAL A 42 12.70 28.37 23.39
CA VAL A 42 11.95 29.46 24.07
C VAL A 42 10.78 28.89 24.88
N GLU A 43 10.17 27.80 24.40
CA GLU A 43 9.19 27.01 25.13
C GLU A 43 9.69 25.58 25.43
N PRO A 44 9.46 25.04 26.64
CA PRO A 44 9.84 23.66 26.99
C PRO A 44 9.18 22.57 26.12
N SER A 45 8.09 22.90 25.42
CA SER A 45 7.30 22.00 24.56
C SER A 45 7.89 21.80 23.16
N ASP A 46 8.78 22.69 22.71
CA ASP A 46 9.38 22.70 21.36
C ASP A 46 10.89 22.41 21.38
N GLN A 47 11.36 21.78 22.46
CA GLN A 47 12.74 21.37 22.61
C GLN A 47 13.07 20.26 21.60
N ARG A 48 14.04 20.51 20.72
CA ARG A 48 14.51 19.57 19.69
C ARG A 48 15.91 19.07 20.06
N TRP A 49 16.28 17.86 19.64
CA TRP A 49 17.62 17.32 19.92
C TRP A 49 18.69 17.77 18.92
N LEU A 50 18.26 18.12 17.71
CA LEU A 50 19.11 18.59 16.62
C LEU A 50 18.48 19.84 16.02
N SER A 51 19.33 20.78 15.62
CA SER A 51 18.91 21.88 14.76
C SER A 51 18.63 21.38 13.34
N LYS A 52 17.92 22.18 12.53
CA LYS A 52 17.58 21.83 11.14
C LYS A 52 18.84 21.54 10.30
N TYR A 53 19.90 22.31 10.46
CA TYR A 53 21.16 22.16 9.71
C TYR A 53 22.04 20.97 10.16
N GLN A 54 21.83 20.47 11.38
CA GLN A 54 22.57 19.31 11.90
C GLN A 54 21.95 17.98 11.47
N ARG A 55 20.68 17.98 11.04
CA ARG A 55 19.96 16.76 10.67
C ARG A 55 20.43 16.25 9.31
N ALA A 56 20.39 14.92 9.15
CA ALA A 56 20.57 14.28 7.85
C ALA A 56 19.58 14.81 6.79
N PRO A 57 19.97 14.77 5.50
CA PRO A 57 19.07 15.14 4.42
C PRO A 57 17.90 14.16 4.34
N HIS A 58 16.71 14.67 4.02
CA HIS A 58 15.47 13.88 3.84
C HIS A 58 15.64 12.71 2.85
N TRP A 59 16.51 12.85 1.84
CA TRP A 59 16.80 11.77 0.88
C TRP A 59 17.40 10.50 1.52
N LEU A 60 18.09 10.61 2.66
CA LEU A 60 18.62 9.46 3.38
C LEU A 60 17.49 8.66 4.06
N ASP A 61 16.49 9.37 4.60
CA ASP A 61 15.27 8.76 5.14
C ASP A 61 14.47 8.07 4.05
N LEU A 62 14.28 8.74 2.91
CA LEU A 62 13.56 8.17 1.76
C LEU A 62 14.24 6.90 1.21
N LEU A 63 15.58 6.86 1.19
CA LEU A 63 16.33 5.66 0.79
C LEU A 63 16.03 4.47 1.71
N TYR A 64 15.97 4.70 3.02
CA TYR A 64 15.59 3.66 3.97
C TYR A 64 14.12 3.25 3.81
N ASP A 65 13.25 4.22 3.56
CA ASP A 65 11.81 3.98 3.29
C ASP A 65 11.57 3.19 2.00
N LEU A 66 12.52 3.15 1.06
CA LEU A 66 12.41 2.32 -0.14
C LEU A 66 12.64 0.82 0.14
N VAL A 67 13.29 0.47 1.24
CA VAL A 67 13.64 -0.93 1.54
C VAL A 67 12.43 -1.70 2.05
N ILE A 68 11.58 -1.08 2.87
CA ILE A 68 10.34 -1.73 3.33
C ILE A 68 9.48 -2.18 2.16
N VAL A 69 9.39 -1.36 1.09
CA VAL A 69 8.57 -1.69 -0.07
C VAL A 69 9.19 -2.77 -0.94
N ALA A 70 10.51 -2.79 -1.08
CA ALA A 70 11.20 -3.88 -1.77
C ALA A 70 10.97 -5.21 -1.05
N VAL A 71 11.13 -5.22 0.28
CA VAL A 71 10.88 -6.38 1.14
C VAL A 71 9.42 -6.83 1.08
N LEU A 72 8.49 -5.87 1.10
CA LEU A 72 7.06 -6.13 0.99
C LEU A 72 6.70 -6.72 -0.38
N THR A 73 7.25 -6.19 -1.47
CA THR A 73 7.00 -6.67 -2.84
C THR A 73 7.41 -8.13 -2.99
N VAL A 74 8.62 -8.48 -2.51
CA VAL A 74 9.11 -9.87 -2.54
C VAL A 74 8.18 -10.79 -1.76
N PHE A 75 7.68 -10.33 -0.62
CA PHE A 75 6.76 -11.11 0.19
C PHE A 75 5.38 -11.27 -0.47
N THR A 76 4.80 -10.19 -1.03
CA THR A 76 3.50 -10.20 -1.73
C THR A 76 3.47 -11.12 -2.94
N VAL A 77 4.58 -11.24 -3.68
CA VAL A 77 4.67 -12.16 -4.83
C VAL A 77 4.68 -13.62 -4.38
N ASN A 78 5.30 -13.94 -3.23
CA ASN A 78 5.41 -15.31 -2.75
C ASN A 78 4.22 -15.76 -1.89
N HIS A 79 3.51 -14.82 -1.26
CA HIS A 79 2.38 -15.10 -0.35
C HIS A 79 1.12 -14.38 -0.83
N GLU A 80 0.40 -15.02 -1.75
CA GLU A 80 -0.86 -14.47 -2.23
C GLU A 80 -1.95 -14.53 -1.16
N ILE A 81 -2.65 -13.41 -0.99
CA ILE A 81 -3.75 -13.28 -0.02
C ILE A 81 -5.00 -13.89 -0.63
N ASN A 82 -5.12 -15.21 -0.49
CA ASN A 82 -6.24 -15.99 -1.01
C ASN A 82 -7.19 -16.53 0.07
N SER A 83 -6.81 -16.51 1.35
CA SER A 83 -7.59 -17.10 2.44
C SER A 83 -7.42 -16.34 3.74
N GLY A 84 -8.29 -16.61 4.72
CA GLY A 84 -8.16 -16.04 6.07
C GLY A 84 -6.83 -16.43 6.73
N GLU A 85 -6.38 -17.68 6.55
CA GLU A 85 -5.08 -18.14 7.05
C GLU A 85 -3.91 -17.44 6.36
N SER A 86 -3.91 -17.38 5.03
CA SER A 86 -2.88 -16.63 4.27
C SER A 86 -2.85 -15.14 4.69
N THR A 87 -4.01 -14.54 4.94
CA THR A 87 -4.09 -13.17 5.45
C THR A 87 -3.43 -13.02 6.81
N LEU A 88 -3.57 -14.01 7.71
CA LEU A 88 -2.91 -14.00 9.02
C LEU A 88 -1.40 -14.17 8.89
N VAL A 89 -0.93 -15.06 8.00
CA VAL A 89 0.50 -15.21 7.67
C VAL A 89 1.04 -13.88 7.16
N TYR A 90 0.36 -13.25 6.21
CA TYR A 90 0.75 -11.96 5.65
C TYR A 90 0.75 -10.84 6.71
N PHE A 91 -0.30 -10.77 7.54
CA PHE A 91 -0.39 -9.81 8.64
C PHE A 91 0.77 -10.00 9.64
N SER A 92 1.09 -11.25 9.96
CA SER A 92 2.16 -11.59 10.89
C SER A 92 3.54 -11.09 10.42
N TYR A 93 3.79 -11.15 9.11
CA TYR A 93 5.01 -10.63 8.49
C TYR A 93 4.98 -9.11 8.38
N PHE A 94 3.84 -8.53 8.01
CA PHE A 94 3.64 -7.09 7.95
C PHE A 94 3.92 -6.41 9.30
N VAL A 95 3.47 -7.01 10.42
CA VAL A 95 3.78 -6.55 11.79
C VAL A 95 5.30 -6.45 12.02
N ILE A 96 6.08 -7.44 11.55
CA ILE A 96 7.53 -7.49 11.71
C ILE A 96 8.18 -6.33 10.95
N ILE A 97 7.94 -6.22 9.64
CA ILE A 97 8.60 -5.21 8.80
C ILE A 97 8.14 -3.79 9.14
N TRP A 98 6.86 -3.61 9.47
CA TRP A 98 6.33 -2.31 9.88
C TRP A 98 6.96 -1.88 11.19
N TRP A 99 7.12 -2.80 12.15
CA TRP A 99 7.73 -2.46 13.44
C TRP A 99 9.23 -2.20 13.32
N ILE A 100 9.97 -2.96 12.49
CA ILE A 100 11.38 -2.64 12.17
C ILE A 100 11.48 -1.19 11.69
N TRP A 101 10.69 -0.85 10.66
CA TRP A 101 10.66 0.49 10.10
C TRP A 101 10.24 1.56 11.13
N ALA A 102 9.14 1.36 11.84
CA ALA A 102 8.60 2.34 12.77
C ALA A 102 9.56 2.61 13.94
N SER A 103 10.21 1.58 14.46
CA SER A 103 11.24 1.72 15.50
C SER A 103 12.45 2.54 15.02
N GLN A 104 12.86 2.36 13.76
CA GLN A 104 13.95 3.13 13.17
C GLN A 104 13.57 4.58 12.90
N VAL A 105 12.41 4.82 12.29
CA VAL A 105 11.88 6.18 12.06
C VAL A 105 11.77 6.98 13.35
N GLN A 106 11.40 6.31 14.43
CA GLN A 106 11.37 6.90 15.75
C GLN A 106 12.75 7.30 16.27
N TYR A 107 13.79 6.50 16.03
CA TYR A 107 15.16 6.91 16.32
C TYR A 107 15.57 8.09 15.43
N ASP A 108 15.39 7.95 14.12
CA ASP A 108 15.84 8.89 13.10
C ASP A 108 15.28 10.30 13.31
N SER A 109 13.96 10.38 13.46
CA SER A 109 13.23 11.63 13.66
C SER A 109 13.72 12.42 14.89
N ARG A 110 14.28 11.73 15.90
CA ARG A 110 14.80 12.33 17.13
C ARG A 110 16.30 12.62 17.05
N PHE A 111 17.11 11.70 16.56
CA PHE A 111 18.55 11.68 16.83
C PHE A 111 19.46 11.66 15.60
N GLU A 112 18.93 11.46 14.39
CA GLU A 112 19.76 11.32 13.19
C GLU A 112 20.41 12.63 12.77
N ALA A 113 21.74 12.68 12.93
CA ALA A 113 22.57 13.79 12.49
C ALA A 113 23.21 13.52 11.12
N ASN A 114 23.58 14.58 10.41
CA ASN A 114 24.30 14.48 9.14
C ASN A 114 25.80 14.20 9.37
N ASP A 115 26.14 13.03 9.90
CA ASP A 115 27.52 12.57 10.10
C ASP A 115 27.79 11.19 9.48
N TRP A 116 29.07 10.83 9.36
CA TRP A 116 29.47 9.53 8.79
C TRP A 116 29.06 8.35 9.66
N VAL A 117 28.97 8.53 10.98
CA VAL A 117 28.59 7.45 11.92
C VAL A 117 27.14 7.04 11.72
N HIS A 118 26.21 7.99 11.68
CA HIS A 118 24.79 7.73 11.39
C HIS A 118 24.61 7.16 9.99
N ARG A 119 25.30 7.69 8.98
CA ARG A 119 25.22 7.15 7.60
C ARG A 119 25.69 5.69 7.54
N PHE A 120 26.76 5.34 8.27
CA PHE A 120 27.24 3.96 8.35
C PHE A 120 26.21 3.04 9.02
N PHE A 121 25.67 3.43 10.18
CA PHE A 121 24.65 2.62 10.86
C PHE A 121 23.37 2.48 10.02
N LYS A 122 22.91 3.56 9.40
CA LYS A 122 21.77 3.56 8.47
C LYS A 122 21.99 2.61 7.30
N PHE A 123 23.22 2.54 6.76
CA PHE A 123 23.58 1.56 5.72
C PHE A 123 23.56 0.11 6.24
N CYS A 124 24.11 -0.14 7.43
CA CYS A 124 24.05 -1.47 8.06
C CYS A 124 22.60 -1.90 8.30
N GLN A 125 21.75 -1.01 8.80
CA GLN A 125 20.34 -1.28 9.02
C GLN A 125 19.57 -1.50 7.73
N LEU A 126 19.87 -0.73 6.68
CA LEU A 126 19.32 -0.96 5.34
C LEU A 126 19.64 -2.38 4.87
N GLY A 127 20.90 -2.81 5.01
CA GLY A 127 21.33 -4.17 4.66
C GLY A 127 20.58 -5.22 5.46
N VAL A 128 20.53 -5.10 6.78
CA VAL A 128 19.84 -6.07 7.63
C VAL A 128 18.33 -6.12 7.37
N PHE A 129 17.70 -4.97 7.10
CA PHE A 129 16.29 -4.93 6.74
C PHE A 129 16.04 -5.62 5.40
N ALA A 130 16.91 -5.45 4.40
CA ALA A 130 16.83 -6.19 3.15
C ALA A 130 16.96 -7.72 3.38
N PHE A 131 17.84 -8.16 4.29
CA PHE A 131 17.97 -9.59 4.64
C PHE A 131 16.71 -10.19 5.27
N VAL A 132 15.90 -9.40 5.99
CA VAL A 132 14.57 -9.84 6.44
C VAL A 132 13.72 -10.25 5.25
N GLY A 133 13.70 -9.47 4.17
CA GLY A 133 12.97 -9.82 2.95
C GLY A 133 13.54 -11.01 2.18
N VAL A 134 14.86 -11.07 2.02
CA VAL A 134 15.54 -12.16 1.30
C VAL A 134 15.26 -13.51 1.96
N THR A 135 15.16 -13.55 3.28
CA THR A 135 14.93 -14.79 4.02
C THR A 135 13.45 -15.15 4.18
N ALA A 136 12.53 -14.26 3.80
CA ALA A 136 11.09 -14.42 4.04
C ALA A 136 10.32 -15.18 2.93
N GLN A 137 11.00 -15.80 1.97
CA GLN A 137 10.37 -16.41 0.79
C GLN A 137 9.29 -17.44 1.12
N ASP A 138 9.54 -18.35 2.07
CA ASP A 138 8.59 -19.37 2.53
C ASP A 138 8.16 -19.13 3.99
N PHE A 139 8.14 -17.86 4.43
CA PHE A 139 7.87 -17.52 5.82
C PHE A 139 6.42 -17.86 6.22
N ASP A 140 6.29 -18.83 7.12
CA ASP A 140 5.02 -19.25 7.68
C ASP A 140 5.15 -19.48 9.20
N PRO A 141 4.44 -18.68 10.03
CA PRO A 141 4.40 -18.87 11.49
C PRO A 141 3.85 -20.24 11.94
N SER A 142 3.10 -20.95 11.10
CA SER A 142 2.60 -22.30 11.39
C SER A 142 3.71 -23.35 11.22
N ASN A 143 4.66 -23.11 10.33
CA ASN A 143 5.69 -24.07 9.90
C ASN A 143 7.11 -23.63 10.30
N VAL A 144 7.37 -23.56 11.61
CA VAL A 144 8.64 -23.03 12.18
C VAL A 144 9.66 -24.08 12.61
N LEU A 145 9.29 -25.36 12.57
CA LEU A 145 10.14 -26.48 13.00
C LEU A 145 10.56 -27.32 11.80
N GLN A 146 11.82 -27.78 11.82
CA GLN A 146 12.31 -28.71 10.81
C GLN A 146 11.81 -30.13 11.14
N PRO A 147 11.23 -30.87 10.17
CA PRO A 147 10.86 -32.26 10.36
C PRO A 147 12.11 -33.16 10.51
N LEU A 148 11.96 -34.28 11.23
CA LEU A 148 13.05 -35.24 11.48
C LEU A 148 13.52 -35.95 10.20
N THR A 149 12.66 -36.06 9.18
CA THR A 149 13.01 -36.69 7.91
C THR A 149 12.20 -36.04 6.79
N VAL A 150 12.85 -35.74 5.66
CA VAL A 150 12.23 -35.13 4.48
C VAL A 150 11.89 -36.25 3.49
N THR A 151 10.70 -36.83 3.62
CA THR A 151 10.22 -37.91 2.73
C THR A 151 9.03 -37.53 1.85
N SER A 152 8.38 -36.40 2.13
CA SER A 152 7.22 -35.89 1.40
C SER A 152 7.43 -34.44 0.95
N SER A 153 6.66 -34.01 -0.04
CA SER A 153 6.58 -32.61 -0.46
C SER A 153 6.16 -31.68 0.69
N THR A 154 5.30 -32.17 1.59
CA THR A 154 4.89 -31.42 2.81
C THR A 154 6.06 -31.20 3.76
N ALA A 155 6.84 -32.25 4.05
CA ALA A 155 8.04 -32.14 4.90
C ALA A 155 9.12 -31.22 4.27
N ALA A 156 9.20 -31.16 2.94
CA ALA A 156 10.07 -30.22 2.26
C ALA A 156 9.62 -28.75 2.50
N ARG A 157 8.32 -28.46 2.36
CA ARG A 157 7.76 -27.12 2.65
C ARG A 157 7.95 -26.69 4.10
N GLU A 158 7.74 -27.60 5.05
CA GLU A 158 7.99 -27.34 6.47
C GLU A 158 9.47 -27.01 6.74
N THR A 159 10.39 -27.70 6.06
CA THR A 159 11.83 -27.41 6.16
C THR A 159 12.16 -26.01 5.64
N LEU A 160 11.61 -25.63 4.49
CA LEU A 160 11.79 -24.30 3.90
C LEU A 160 11.25 -23.21 4.84
N GLY A 161 10.03 -23.38 5.36
CA GLY A 161 9.42 -22.45 6.31
C GLY A 161 10.23 -22.29 7.59
N ALA A 162 10.78 -23.39 8.12
CA ALA A 162 11.65 -23.34 9.29
C ALA A 162 12.95 -22.56 9.01
N HIS A 163 13.55 -22.72 7.83
CA HIS A 163 14.72 -21.93 7.42
C HIS A 163 14.37 -20.45 7.27
N SER A 164 13.26 -20.13 6.60
CA SER A 164 12.78 -18.75 6.45
C SER A 164 12.53 -18.09 7.81
N TRP A 165 11.90 -18.78 8.76
CA TRP A 165 11.72 -18.28 10.12
C TRP A 165 13.05 -17.95 10.80
N THR A 166 14.03 -18.87 10.74
CA THR A 166 15.36 -18.62 11.34
C THR A 166 16.10 -17.46 10.69
N GLY A 167 15.98 -17.30 9.38
CA GLY A 167 16.56 -16.17 8.64
C GLY A 167 15.92 -14.84 9.02
N VAL A 168 14.58 -14.77 9.08
CA VAL A 168 13.85 -13.58 9.52
C VAL A 168 14.20 -13.24 10.97
N ALA A 169 14.22 -14.24 11.86
CA ALA A 169 14.48 -14.03 13.27
C ALA A 169 15.91 -13.56 13.57
N SER A 170 16.91 -14.16 12.91
CA SER A 170 18.30 -13.73 13.02
C SER A 170 18.52 -12.33 12.45
N SER A 171 17.92 -12.03 11.29
CA SER A 171 17.99 -10.69 10.69
C SER A 171 17.32 -9.64 11.56
N TYR A 172 16.15 -9.93 12.15
CA TYR A 172 15.50 -9.04 13.11
C TYR A 172 16.42 -8.73 14.30
N ALA A 173 16.99 -9.77 14.92
CA ALA A 173 17.90 -9.61 16.06
C ALA A 173 19.15 -8.78 15.69
N ALA A 174 19.72 -8.98 14.50
CA ALA A 174 20.82 -8.17 13.98
C ALA A 174 20.41 -6.69 13.79
N GLY A 175 19.19 -6.41 13.33
CA GLY A 175 18.69 -5.05 13.16
C GLY A 175 18.58 -4.33 14.50
N ARG A 176 18.12 -5.04 15.53
CA ARG A 176 18.09 -4.54 16.91
C ARG A 176 19.47 -4.28 17.49
N PHE A 177 20.45 -5.13 17.18
CA PHE A 177 21.83 -4.88 17.57
C PHE A 177 22.36 -3.53 17.04
N PHE A 178 22.14 -3.22 15.76
CA PHE A 178 22.55 -1.92 15.21
C PHE A 178 21.77 -0.74 15.82
N LEU A 179 20.46 -0.88 16.02
CA LEU A 179 19.66 0.14 16.70
C LEU A 179 20.16 0.42 18.13
N ILE A 180 20.59 -0.62 18.86
CA ILE A 180 21.19 -0.45 20.19
C ILE A 180 22.50 0.33 20.11
N LEU A 181 23.36 0.03 19.13
CA LEU A 181 24.63 0.76 18.93
C LEU A 181 24.39 2.25 18.64
N GLU A 182 23.37 2.58 17.86
CA GLU A 182 22.95 3.95 17.58
C GLU A 182 22.53 4.69 18.86
N TYR A 183 21.65 4.09 19.67
CA TYR A 183 21.25 4.66 20.96
C TYR A 183 22.44 4.80 21.94
N LEU A 184 23.35 3.82 21.97
CA LEU A 184 24.57 3.89 22.79
C LEU A 184 25.51 5.00 22.33
N TYR A 185 25.63 5.23 21.03
CA TYR A 185 26.39 6.33 20.46
C TYR A 185 25.82 7.69 20.89
N VAL A 186 24.49 7.88 20.81
CA VAL A 186 23.85 9.11 21.28
C VAL A 186 24.00 9.27 22.79
N LEU A 187 23.90 8.20 23.57
CA LEU A 187 24.10 8.23 25.02
C LEU A 187 25.54 8.62 25.39
N TRP A 188 26.53 8.11 24.67
CA TRP A 188 27.94 8.43 24.88
C TRP A 188 28.23 9.91 24.58
N THR A 189 27.71 10.43 23.47
CA THR A 189 27.90 11.83 23.09
C THR A 189 27.17 12.81 24.00
N THR A 190 26.05 12.40 24.62
CA THR A 190 25.21 13.27 25.48
C THR A 190 25.25 12.98 26.97
N ARG A 191 26.28 12.28 27.45
CA ARG A 191 26.50 11.91 28.88
C ARG A 191 26.35 13.06 29.89
N HIS A 192 26.47 14.31 29.45
CA HIS A 192 26.34 15.52 30.28
C HIS A 192 24.89 15.99 30.48
N HIS A 193 23.93 15.53 29.66
CA HIS A 193 22.53 15.96 29.68
C HIS A 193 21.60 14.90 30.30
N LYS A 194 21.35 14.98 31.62
CA LYS A 194 20.59 13.95 32.36
C LYS A 194 19.06 14.06 32.30
N ARG A 195 18.51 15.17 31.77
CA ARG A 195 17.06 15.48 31.85
C ARG A 195 16.16 14.55 31.01
N HIS A 196 16.69 13.97 29.93
CA HIS A 196 15.94 13.13 28.98
C HIS A 196 16.38 11.66 28.98
N LEU A 197 17.05 11.22 30.06
CA LEU A 197 17.63 9.89 30.18
C LEU A 197 16.66 8.73 29.88
N PRO A 198 15.37 8.77 30.30
CA PRO A 198 14.43 7.70 29.95
C PRO A 198 14.31 7.48 28.44
N SER A 199 14.28 8.56 27.65
CA SER A 199 14.15 8.52 26.17
C SER A 199 15.35 7.89 25.47
N LEU A 200 16.50 7.84 26.15
CA LEU A 200 17.75 7.29 25.64
C LEU A 200 18.02 5.86 26.14
N ILE A 201 17.50 5.47 27.31
CA ILE A 201 17.77 4.15 27.91
C ILE A 201 16.67 3.14 27.65
N VAL A 202 15.40 3.53 27.73
CA VAL A 202 14.29 2.56 27.64
C VAL A 202 14.24 1.87 26.25
N PRO A 203 14.34 2.59 25.12
CA PRO A 203 14.33 1.94 23.80
C PRO A 203 15.45 0.91 23.58
N PRO A 204 16.75 1.18 23.84
CA PRO A 204 17.79 0.18 23.63
C PRO A 204 17.70 -0.99 24.61
N VAL A 205 17.20 -0.80 25.83
CA VAL A 205 16.97 -1.93 26.77
C VAL A 205 15.86 -2.84 26.26
N ALA A 206 14.75 -2.27 25.78
CA ALA A 206 13.66 -3.05 25.19
C ALA A 206 14.13 -3.77 23.90
N ALA A 207 14.87 -3.08 23.04
CA ALA A 207 15.46 -3.65 21.84
C ALA A 207 16.48 -4.76 22.15
N PHE A 208 17.24 -4.66 23.25
CA PHE A 208 18.15 -5.71 23.69
C PHE A 208 17.41 -6.98 24.12
N ILE A 209 16.38 -6.84 24.96
CA ILE A 209 15.56 -7.98 25.38
C ILE A 209 14.90 -8.62 24.15
N SER A 210 14.37 -7.81 23.24
CA SER A 210 13.78 -8.30 21.99
C SER A 210 14.81 -9.01 21.11
N ALA A 211 16.01 -8.45 20.92
CA ALA A 211 17.09 -9.09 20.16
C ALA A 211 17.44 -10.47 20.71
N VAL A 212 17.52 -10.60 22.05
CA VAL A 212 17.78 -11.88 22.71
C VAL A 212 16.63 -12.85 22.49
N LEU A 213 15.37 -12.42 22.62
CA LEU A 213 14.20 -13.27 22.41
C LEU A 213 14.08 -13.78 20.96
N TRP A 214 14.36 -12.92 19.99
CA TRP A 214 14.41 -13.30 18.57
C TRP A 214 15.58 -14.23 18.25
N ALA A 215 16.76 -13.99 18.84
CA ALA A 215 17.91 -14.90 18.70
C ALA A 215 17.63 -16.27 19.33
N ILE A 216 16.97 -16.32 20.49
CA ILE A 216 16.52 -17.58 21.11
C ILE A 216 15.51 -18.28 20.19
N SER A 217 14.53 -17.55 19.65
CA SER A 217 13.57 -18.10 18.68
C SER A 217 14.29 -18.71 17.47
N ALA A 218 15.30 -18.04 16.91
CA ALA A 218 16.09 -18.57 15.80
C ALA A 218 16.83 -19.87 16.18
N ALA A 219 17.35 -19.98 17.40
CA ALA A 219 18.09 -21.15 17.87
C ALA A 219 17.21 -22.33 18.33
N MET A 220 15.91 -22.10 18.58
CA MET A 220 15.00 -23.12 19.08
C MET A 220 14.61 -24.14 17.99
N THR A 221 14.71 -25.43 18.34
CA THR A 221 14.39 -26.58 17.47
C THR A 221 13.24 -27.45 17.98
N GLY A 222 12.79 -27.25 19.23
CA GLY A 222 11.87 -28.19 19.87
C GLY A 222 10.38 -27.84 19.76
N ASN A 223 9.98 -26.68 20.27
CA ASN A 223 8.56 -26.33 20.44
C ASN A 223 8.17 -25.13 19.55
N ALA A 224 7.26 -25.37 18.60
CA ALA A 224 6.79 -24.40 17.62
C ALA A 224 6.11 -23.19 18.29
N ALA A 225 5.14 -23.45 19.17
CA ALA A 225 4.40 -22.39 19.87
C ALA A 225 5.33 -21.53 20.74
N ALA A 226 6.27 -22.15 21.45
CA ALA A 226 7.25 -21.41 22.24
C ALA A 226 8.19 -20.59 21.35
N LYS A 227 8.61 -21.11 20.20
CA LYS A 227 9.46 -20.41 19.22
C LYS A 227 8.78 -19.16 18.67
N VAL A 228 7.51 -19.26 18.28
CA VAL A 228 6.68 -18.13 17.82
C VAL A 228 6.42 -17.14 18.96
N ALA A 229 6.03 -17.63 20.13
CA ALA A 229 5.74 -16.79 21.30
C ALA A 229 6.98 -16.00 21.77
N CYS A 230 8.18 -16.61 21.75
CA CYS A 230 9.43 -15.91 22.06
C CYS A 230 9.66 -14.73 21.11
N ALA A 231 9.54 -14.92 19.80
CA ALA A 231 9.72 -13.84 18.82
C ALA A 231 8.71 -12.70 19.00
N TYR A 232 7.41 -13.02 18.99
CA TYR A 232 6.35 -12.00 19.06
C TYR A 232 6.25 -11.33 20.44
N SER A 233 6.65 -12.00 21.53
CA SER A 233 6.73 -11.34 22.83
C SER A 233 7.85 -10.29 22.89
N GLY A 234 8.98 -10.51 22.19
CA GLY A 234 10.03 -9.50 22.03
C GLY A 234 9.54 -8.27 21.27
N LEU A 235 8.86 -8.48 20.14
CA LEU A 235 8.23 -7.39 19.38
C LEU A 235 7.18 -6.66 20.22
N GLY A 236 6.30 -7.40 20.88
CA GLY A 236 5.27 -6.83 21.75
C GLY A 236 5.85 -6.01 22.91
N LEU A 237 6.97 -6.45 23.50
CA LEU A 237 7.69 -5.70 24.52
C LEU A 237 8.19 -4.35 24.00
N GLU A 238 8.77 -4.31 22.79
CA GLU A 238 9.22 -3.06 22.19
C GLU A 238 8.06 -2.10 21.93
N VAL A 239 6.93 -2.61 21.40
CA VAL A 239 5.71 -1.83 21.20
C VAL A 239 5.25 -1.24 22.52
N VAL A 240 5.07 -2.07 23.55
CA VAL A 240 4.61 -1.62 24.87
C VAL A 240 5.59 -0.61 25.48
N ALA A 241 6.89 -0.85 25.42
CA ALA A 241 7.91 0.08 25.93
C ALA A 241 7.81 1.45 25.24
N THR A 242 7.61 1.46 23.92
CA THR A 242 7.44 2.67 23.12
C THR A 242 6.14 3.42 23.42
N LEU A 243 5.06 2.70 23.71
CA LEU A 243 3.80 3.32 24.14
C LEU A 243 3.90 3.90 25.56
N MET A 244 4.53 3.17 26.48
CA MET A 244 4.68 3.57 27.88
C MET A 244 5.62 4.78 28.02
N ILE A 245 6.74 4.81 27.29
CA ILE A 245 7.67 5.94 27.33
C ILE A 245 7.00 7.22 26.80
N ALA A 246 6.13 7.07 25.80
CA ALA A 246 5.31 8.13 25.28
C ALA A 246 4.26 8.63 26.29
N MET A 247 4.16 8.09 27.51
CA MET A 247 3.36 8.63 28.63
C MET A 247 4.20 9.23 29.78
N LEU A 248 5.51 8.96 29.88
CA LEU A 248 6.37 9.42 30.98
C LEU A 248 6.67 10.94 30.97
N PRO A 249 6.77 11.61 32.13
CA PRO A 249 7.26 13.00 32.19
C PRO A 249 8.72 13.05 31.70
N HIS A 250 9.08 14.05 30.88
CA HIS A 250 10.43 14.24 30.26
C HIS A 250 10.77 13.39 29.03
N TYR A 251 9.77 12.73 28.43
CA TYR A 251 9.92 12.14 27.10
C TYR A 251 10.28 13.20 26.04
N MET A 252 11.30 12.92 25.23
CA MET A 252 11.66 13.77 24.10
C MET A 252 10.74 13.49 22.92
N LYS A 253 9.86 14.45 22.59
CA LYS A 253 8.90 14.31 21.49
C LYS A 253 9.65 14.42 20.16
N ALA A 254 9.47 13.42 19.28
CA ALA A 254 9.89 13.54 17.89
C ALA A 254 9.12 14.71 17.24
N PRO A 255 9.77 15.61 16.49
CA PRO A 255 9.06 16.74 15.94
C PRO A 255 7.97 16.23 14.97
N SER A 256 6.75 16.78 15.13
CA SER A 256 5.56 16.26 14.45
C SER A 256 5.66 16.38 12.94
N GLU A 257 6.33 17.43 12.44
CA GLU A 257 6.54 17.67 11.02
C GLU A 257 7.23 16.48 10.34
N ILE A 258 8.42 16.09 10.83
CA ILE A 258 9.23 14.99 10.25
C ILE A 258 8.52 13.65 10.41
N THR A 259 7.91 13.41 11.58
CA THR A 259 7.23 12.14 11.80
C THR A 259 6.03 12.02 10.87
N SER A 260 5.25 13.09 10.73
CA SER A 260 4.09 13.11 9.83
C SER A 260 4.54 12.96 8.37
N GLU A 261 5.61 13.64 7.96
CA GLU A 261 6.20 13.53 6.62
C GLU A 261 6.62 12.09 6.29
N ARG A 262 7.32 11.39 7.21
CA ARG A 262 7.76 10.00 6.96
C ARG A 262 6.62 9.00 6.90
N TYR A 263 5.59 9.15 7.74
CA TYR A 263 4.42 8.28 7.66
C TYR A 263 3.61 8.52 6.37
N GLY A 264 3.50 9.78 5.92
CA GLY A 264 2.91 10.12 4.63
C GLY A 264 3.73 9.57 3.45
N ALA A 265 5.06 9.67 3.51
CA ALA A 265 5.96 9.08 2.52
C ALA A 265 5.79 7.56 2.45
N LEU A 266 5.72 6.87 3.59
CA LEU A 266 5.46 5.43 3.63
C LEU A 266 4.10 5.08 3.02
N SER A 267 3.04 5.85 3.30
CA SER A 267 1.72 5.66 2.67
C SER A 267 1.80 5.76 1.14
N LEU A 268 2.52 6.76 0.59
CA LEU A 268 2.73 6.89 -0.85
C LEU A 268 3.53 5.73 -1.45
N ILE A 269 4.57 5.29 -0.73
CA ILE A 269 5.42 4.17 -1.14
C ILE A 269 4.61 2.86 -1.21
N ILE A 270 3.75 2.60 -0.21
CA ILE A 270 2.84 1.45 -0.19
C ILE A 270 1.84 1.51 -1.34
N ILE A 271 1.26 2.70 -1.62
CA ILE A 271 0.40 2.87 -2.79
C ILE A 271 1.17 2.60 -4.08
N GLY A 272 2.42 3.04 -4.17
CA GLY A 272 3.30 2.80 -5.32
C GLY A 272 3.50 1.31 -5.62
N GLU A 273 3.70 0.48 -4.61
CA GLU A 273 3.81 -0.98 -4.77
C GLU A 273 2.53 -1.61 -5.29
N GLY A 274 1.38 -1.24 -4.72
CA GLY A 274 0.11 -1.74 -5.22
C GLY A 274 -0.16 -1.30 -6.66
N ILE A 275 0.20 -0.06 -7.04
CA ILE A 275 0.10 0.40 -8.44
C ILE A 275 0.95 -0.48 -9.37
N ILE A 276 2.18 -0.82 -8.99
CA ILE A 276 3.04 -1.72 -9.78
C ILE A 276 2.38 -3.09 -9.96
N GLY A 277 1.83 -3.66 -8.88
CA GLY A 277 1.11 -4.95 -8.92
C GLY A 277 -0.12 -4.91 -9.82
N ILE A 278 -0.90 -3.82 -9.75
CA ILE A 278 -2.10 -3.59 -10.57
C ILE A 278 -1.72 -3.43 -12.04
N VAL A 279 -0.69 -2.65 -12.37
CA VAL A 279 -0.21 -2.48 -13.74
C VAL A 279 0.27 -3.81 -14.32
N ARG A 280 0.97 -4.64 -13.54
CA ARG A 280 1.38 -5.98 -13.97
C ARG A 280 0.17 -6.87 -14.25
N SER A 281 -0.81 -6.92 -13.34
CA SER A 281 -2.04 -7.69 -13.52
C SER A 281 -2.83 -7.22 -14.75
N PHE A 282 -3.08 -5.91 -14.91
CA PHE A 282 -3.77 -5.41 -16.09
C PHE A 282 -2.98 -5.61 -17.38
N SER A 283 -1.64 -5.52 -17.36
CA SER A 283 -0.82 -5.86 -18.52
C SER A 283 -0.99 -7.33 -18.90
N ALA A 284 -0.99 -8.24 -17.92
CA ALA A 284 -1.25 -9.65 -18.14
C ALA A 284 -2.66 -9.89 -18.68
N VAL A 285 -3.66 -9.18 -18.17
CA VAL A 285 -5.06 -9.22 -18.64
C VAL A 285 -5.20 -8.70 -20.08
N MET A 286 -4.56 -7.58 -20.42
CA MET A 286 -4.62 -6.99 -21.77
C MET A 286 -3.88 -7.85 -22.79
N ALA A 287 -2.77 -8.48 -22.40
CA ALA A 287 -2.05 -9.43 -23.25
C ALA A 287 -2.71 -10.82 -23.27
N GLY A 288 -3.49 -11.13 -22.24
CA GLY A 288 -3.96 -12.45 -21.89
C GLY A 288 -5.22 -12.90 -22.62
N PHE A 289 -5.53 -14.16 -22.38
CA PHE A 289 -6.77 -14.80 -22.79
C PHE A 289 -7.92 -14.33 -21.87
N GLY A 290 -9.12 -14.13 -22.41
CA GLY A 290 -10.28 -13.63 -21.66
C GLY A 290 -10.47 -12.10 -21.67
N PHE A 291 -9.71 -11.36 -22.46
CA PHE A 291 -9.88 -9.91 -22.62
C PHE A 291 -11.29 -9.51 -23.11
N SER A 292 -11.92 -8.56 -22.42
CA SER A 292 -13.24 -8.03 -22.75
C SER A 292 -13.29 -6.50 -22.68
N THR A 293 -14.37 -5.90 -23.20
CA THR A 293 -14.63 -4.45 -23.02
C THR A 293 -14.82 -4.07 -21.55
N ALA A 294 -15.27 -5.01 -20.71
CA ALA A 294 -15.37 -4.83 -19.28
C ALA A 294 -13.99 -4.68 -18.61
N SER A 295 -12.95 -5.33 -19.15
CA SER A 295 -11.58 -5.23 -18.64
C SER A 295 -11.04 -3.78 -18.74
N TYR A 296 -11.38 -3.02 -19.80
CA TYR A 296 -11.03 -1.60 -19.88
C TYR A 296 -11.76 -0.74 -18.85
N ALA A 297 -13.05 -1.01 -18.63
CA ALA A 297 -13.84 -0.29 -17.63
C ALA A 297 -13.30 -0.55 -16.21
N GLN A 298 -12.91 -1.79 -15.91
CA GLN A 298 -12.27 -2.16 -14.64
C GLN A 298 -10.93 -1.45 -14.44
N CYS A 299 -10.10 -1.37 -15.49
CA CYS A 299 -8.83 -0.63 -15.43
C CYS A 299 -9.07 0.86 -15.13
N PHE A 300 -10.06 1.48 -15.78
CA PHE A 300 -10.46 2.86 -15.48
C PHE A 300 -10.96 3.01 -14.04
N CYS A 301 -11.79 2.10 -13.54
CA CYS A 301 -12.25 2.10 -12.14
C CYS A 301 -11.08 1.96 -11.15
N ALA A 302 -10.08 1.12 -11.45
CA ALA A 302 -8.89 0.98 -10.61
C ALA A 302 -8.09 2.30 -10.55
N LEU A 303 -7.94 3.01 -11.67
CA LEU A 303 -7.31 4.34 -11.69
C LEU A 303 -8.07 5.35 -10.84
N VAL A 304 -9.41 5.35 -10.91
CA VAL A 304 -10.25 6.20 -10.06
C VAL A 304 -10.06 5.88 -8.58
N ILE A 305 -9.99 4.59 -8.20
CA ILE A 305 -9.72 4.17 -6.82
C ILE A 305 -8.36 4.67 -6.37
N ILE A 306 -7.30 4.45 -7.14
CA ILE A 306 -5.93 4.91 -6.82
C ILE A 306 -5.88 6.43 -6.64
N ALA A 307 -6.47 7.18 -7.57
CA ALA A 307 -6.53 8.64 -7.48
C ALA A 307 -7.31 9.09 -6.23
N SER A 308 -8.36 8.36 -5.88
CA SER A 308 -9.16 8.61 -4.67
C SER A 308 -8.37 8.32 -3.39
N LEU A 309 -7.55 7.26 -3.34
CA LEU A 309 -6.68 6.98 -2.18
C LEU A 309 -5.76 8.17 -1.91
N TRP A 310 -5.08 8.65 -2.95
CA TRP A 310 -4.21 9.83 -2.84
C TRP A 310 -4.99 11.05 -2.37
N GLN A 311 -6.15 11.33 -2.97
CA GLN A 311 -6.98 12.47 -2.61
C GLN A 311 -7.41 12.40 -1.15
N PHE A 312 -7.91 11.26 -0.68
CA PHE A 312 -8.35 11.12 0.71
C PHE A 312 -7.20 11.24 1.71
N LEU A 313 -6.01 10.73 1.40
CA LEU A 313 -4.86 10.76 2.32
C LEU A 313 -4.22 12.14 2.46
N PHE A 314 -4.12 12.89 1.36
CA PHE A 314 -3.28 14.09 1.30
C PHE A 314 -4.06 15.40 1.10
N HIS A 315 -5.32 15.36 0.66
CA HIS A 315 -6.09 16.59 0.49
C HIS A 315 -6.39 17.24 1.86
N GLY A 316 -5.96 18.49 2.03
CA GLY A 316 -6.10 19.22 3.31
C GLY A 316 -5.08 18.82 4.39
N TYR A 317 -4.04 18.08 4.02
CA TYR A 317 -2.97 17.68 4.93
C TYR A 317 -2.00 18.85 5.19
N ASP A 318 -1.98 19.35 6.43
CA ASP A 318 -1.03 20.37 6.88
C ASP A 318 -0.03 19.78 7.88
N ILE A 319 1.24 19.76 7.50
CA ILE A 319 2.39 19.18 8.24
C ILE A 319 2.62 19.89 9.59
N GLU A 320 2.20 21.16 9.72
CA GLU A 320 2.52 22.01 10.87
C GLU A 320 1.54 21.86 12.03
N ILE A 321 0.43 21.12 11.86
CA ILE A 321 -0.58 20.93 12.91
C ILE A 321 0.04 20.19 14.12
N LYS A 322 0.31 20.95 15.18
CA LYS A 322 0.83 20.43 16.44
C LYS A 322 -0.23 19.62 17.18
N MET A 323 -0.10 18.30 17.16
CA MET A 323 -0.94 17.39 17.94
C MET A 323 -0.48 17.30 19.40
N GLY A 324 -1.47 17.28 20.31
CA GLY A 324 -1.24 16.96 21.73
C GLY A 324 -0.71 15.54 21.91
N ARG A 325 -0.07 15.26 23.06
CA ARG A 325 0.68 14.02 23.31
C ARG A 325 -0.11 12.72 23.07
N LYS A 326 -1.30 12.59 23.68
CA LYS A 326 -2.15 11.40 23.56
C LYS A 326 -2.74 11.23 22.15
N ARG A 327 -3.17 12.34 21.53
CA ARG A 327 -3.71 12.35 20.16
C ARG A 327 -2.65 11.97 19.14
N GLY A 328 -1.44 12.51 19.26
CA GLY A 328 -0.31 12.17 18.40
C GLY A 328 0.11 10.70 18.53
N LEU A 329 0.10 10.14 19.74
CA LEU A 329 0.38 8.72 19.93
C LEU A 329 -0.67 7.82 19.25
N LEU A 330 -1.96 8.13 19.46
CA LEU A 330 -3.05 7.38 18.83
C LEU A 330 -3.00 7.51 17.29
N TRP A 331 -2.67 8.69 16.78
CA TRP A 331 -2.47 8.94 15.36
C TRP A 331 -1.35 8.05 14.79
N LEU A 332 -0.21 7.93 15.47
CA LEU A 332 0.89 7.05 15.04
C LEU A 332 0.49 5.58 15.02
N ILE A 333 -0.22 5.10 16.05
CA ILE A 333 -0.65 3.70 16.15
C ILE A 333 -1.65 3.37 15.05
N LEU A 334 -2.59 4.28 14.75
CA LEU A 334 -3.63 4.04 13.73
C LEU A 334 -3.10 4.03 12.29
N HIS A 335 -1.87 4.48 12.04
CA HIS A 335 -1.25 4.29 10.73
C HIS A 335 -0.89 2.83 10.45
N PHE A 336 -0.62 2.03 11.48
CA PHE A 336 -0.37 0.60 11.32
C PHE A 336 -1.56 -0.12 10.64
N PRO A 337 -2.78 -0.11 11.20
CA PRO A 337 -3.92 -0.73 10.55
C PRO A 337 -4.31 -0.02 9.26
N LEU A 338 -4.08 1.30 9.13
CA LEU A 338 -4.35 2.03 7.88
C LEU A 338 -3.48 1.48 6.74
N HIS A 339 -2.16 1.38 6.94
CA HIS A 339 -1.23 0.86 5.94
C HIS A 339 -1.59 -0.58 5.55
N PHE A 340 -1.97 -1.40 6.53
CA PHE A 340 -2.44 -2.76 6.25
C PHE A 340 -3.73 -2.78 5.43
N SER A 341 -4.71 -1.91 5.74
CA SER A 341 -5.93 -1.78 4.94
C SER A 341 -5.66 -1.30 3.51
N ILE A 342 -4.70 -0.38 3.30
CA ILE A 342 -4.28 0.05 1.95
C ILE A 342 -3.70 -1.14 1.18
N LEU A 343 -2.84 -1.96 1.80
CA LEU A 343 -2.28 -3.16 1.17
C LEU A 343 -3.36 -4.17 0.78
N LEU A 344 -4.27 -4.50 1.71
CA LEU A 344 -5.38 -5.41 1.42
C LEU A 344 -6.30 -4.88 0.31
N LEU A 345 -6.53 -3.57 0.26
CA LEU A 345 -7.33 -2.93 -0.79
C LEU A 345 -6.66 -3.08 -2.16
N LEU A 346 -5.36 -2.80 -2.25
CA LEU A 346 -4.62 -2.88 -3.52
C LEU A 346 -4.48 -4.34 -4.00
N THR A 347 -4.18 -5.28 -3.10
CA THR A 347 -4.15 -6.72 -3.41
C THR A 347 -5.53 -7.25 -3.76
N GLY A 348 -6.57 -6.89 -3.00
CA GLY A 348 -7.95 -7.29 -3.30
C GLY A 348 -8.43 -6.77 -4.65
N MET A 349 -8.02 -5.55 -5.03
CA MET A 349 -8.31 -4.99 -6.35
C MET A 349 -7.60 -5.76 -7.48
N ARG A 350 -6.32 -6.14 -7.27
CA ARG A 350 -5.57 -7.02 -8.19
C ARG A 350 -6.30 -8.36 -8.37
N ASN A 351 -6.67 -9.01 -7.27
CA ASN A 351 -7.37 -10.30 -7.28
C ASN A 351 -8.72 -10.20 -7.99
N ALA A 352 -9.50 -9.15 -7.71
CA ALA A 352 -10.80 -8.92 -8.34
C ALA A 352 -10.68 -8.68 -9.86
N ALA A 353 -9.66 -7.96 -10.31
CA ALA A 353 -9.39 -7.78 -11.74
C ALA A 353 -8.96 -9.10 -12.39
N THR A 354 -8.00 -9.82 -11.80
CA THR A 354 -7.53 -11.11 -12.34
C THR A 354 -8.66 -12.15 -12.41
N PHE A 355 -9.48 -12.28 -11.34
CA PHE A 355 -10.61 -13.21 -11.30
C PHE A 355 -11.56 -13.03 -12.47
N SER A 356 -12.02 -11.79 -12.70
CA SER A 356 -12.99 -11.47 -13.75
C SER A 356 -12.51 -11.90 -15.16
N ASN A 357 -11.22 -11.73 -15.41
CA ASN A 357 -10.64 -12.08 -16.71
C ASN A 357 -10.39 -13.58 -16.84
N ILE A 358 -9.97 -14.24 -15.77
CA ILE A 358 -9.84 -15.70 -15.75
C ILE A 358 -11.22 -16.33 -15.95
N THR A 359 -12.25 -15.93 -15.23
CA THR A 359 -13.59 -16.51 -15.39
C THR A 359 -14.12 -16.32 -16.82
N HIS A 360 -13.96 -15.14 -17.41
CA HIS A 360 -14.37 -14.92 -18.80
C HIS A 360 -13.53 -15.76 -19.79
N ALA A 361 -12.24 -15.99 -19.50
CA ALA A 361 -11.43 -16.94 -20.24
C ALA A 361 -11.98 -18.37 -20.12
N LEU A 362 -12.31 -18.82 -18.90
CA LEU A 362 -12.86 -20.16 -18.67
C LEU A 362 -14.20 -20.35 -19.37
N ASP A 363 -15.09 -19.35 -19.34
CA ASP A 363 -16.37 -19.37 -20.06
C ASP A 363 -16.14 -19.58 -21.56
N ILE A 364 -15.18 -18.87 -22.17
CA ILE A 364 -14.82 -19.06 -23.57
C ILE A 364 -14.29 -20.48 -23.82
N VAL A 365 -13.43 -21.03 -22.95
CA VAL A 365 -12.94 -22.42 -23.12
C VAL A 365 -14.09 -23.40 -23.02
N SER A 366 -14.90 -23.28 -21.98
CA SER A 366 -16.03 -24.17 -21.70
C SER A 366 -17.04 -24.17 -22.84
N ASP A 367 -17.44 -22.99 -23.34
CA ASP A 367 -18.36 -22.86 -24.47
C ASP A 367 -17.83 -23.54 -25.74
N ASN A 368 -16.53 -23.39 -26.02
CA ASN A 368 -15.92 -23.98 -27.21
C ASN A 368 -15.66 -25.48 -27.06
N VAL A 369 -15.26 -25.95 -25.89
CA VAL A 369 -15.11 -27.37 -25.57
C VAL A 369 -16.48 -28.06 -25.63
N GLN A 370 -17.52 -27.43 -25.08
CA GLN A 370 -18.89 -27.92 -25.19
C GLN A 370 -19.40 -27.94 -26.64
N ALA A 371 -19.05 -26.95 -27.45
CA ALA A 371 -19.37 -26.96 -28.88
C ALA A 371 -18.69 -28.15 -29.59
N VAL A 372 -17.41 -28.40 -29.32
CA VAL A 372 -16.67 -29.57 -29.82
C VAL A 372 -17.34 -30.87 -29.37
N PHE A 373 -17.73 -30.99 -28.10
CA PHE A 373 -18.48 -32.14 -27.58
C PHE A 373 -19.80 -32.37 -28.34
N ASN A 374 -20.61 -31.33 -28.48
CA ASN A 374 -21.89 -31.42 -29.19
C ASN A 374 -21.72 -31.81 -30.66
N ASP A 375 -20.66 -31.33 -31.31
CA ASP A 375 -20.35 -31.63 -32.71
C ASP A 375 -19.84 -33.07 -32.90
N LEU A 376 -19.12 -33.61 -31.91
CA LEU A 376 -18.75 -35.03 -31.82
C LEU A 376 -20.00 -35.91 -31.65
N ASP A 377 -20.92 -35.54 -30.77
CA ASP A 377 -22.18 -36.28 -30.57
C ASP A 377 -23.09 -36.26 -31.81
N ALA A 378 -23.13 -35.12 -32.52
CA ALA A 378 -23.94 -34.92 -33.72
C ALA A 378 -23.30 -35.45 -35.01
N ASN A 379 -22.07 -35.98 -34.95
CA ASN A 379 -21.29 -36.42 -36.11
C ASN A 379 -21.14 -35.33 -37.20
N ASN A 380 -20.91 -34.09 -36.78
CA ASN A 380 -20.90 -32.90 -37.66
C ASN A 380 -19.62 -32.05 -37.50
N PHE A 381 -18.50 -32.69 -37.15
CA PHE A 381 -17.23 -32.02 -36.87
C PHE A 381 -16.74 -31.09 -37.99
N SER A 382 -17.01 -31.45 -39.25
CA SER A 382 -16.67 -30.63 -40.43
C SER A 382 -17.32 -29.24 -40.46
N ASN A 383 -18.40 -29.02 -39.71
CA ASN A 383 -19.11 -27.74 -39.59
C ASN A 383 -19.11 -27.25 -38.14
N THR A 384 -18.02 -27.47 -37.40
CA THR A 384 -17.98 -27.09 -35.99
C THR A 384 -18.23 -25.60 -35.78
N THR A 385 -19.01 -25.28 -34.75
CA THR A 385 -19.25 -23.89 -34.32
C THR A 385 -18.15 -23.37 -33.38
N ALA A 386 -17.20 -24.23 -33.00
CA ALA A 386 -16.07 -23.86 -32.16
C ALA A 386 -15.13 -22.87 -32.89
N SER A 387 -14.71 -21.84 -32.16
CA SER A 387 -13.82 -20.79 -32.64
C SER A 387 -12.35 -21.25 -32.62
N ILE A 388 -12.03 -22.30 -33.39
CA ILE A 388 -10.70 -22.94 -33.40
C ILE A 388 -9.58 -21.93 -33.64
N GLN A 389 -9.70 -21.05 -34.63
CA GLN A 389 -8.65 -20.07 -34.95
C GLN A 389 -8.38 -19.08 -33.81
N TYR A 390 -9.43 -18.62 -33.14
CA TYR A 390 -9.29 -17.72 -32.00
C TYR A 390 -8.58 -18.42 -30.85
N LEU A 391 -9.02 -19.64 -30.49
CA LEU A 391 -8.40 -20.42 -29.42
C LEU A 391 -6.95 -20.80 -29.73
N THR A 392 -6.62 -21.14 -30.98
CA THR A 392 -5.22 -21.41 -31.37
C THR A 392 -4.30 -20.23 -31.05
N VAL A 393 -4.73 -18.99 -31.36
CA VAL A 393 -3.93 -17.79 -31.07
C VAL A 393 -3.83 -17.53 -29.57
N GLN A 394 -4.89 -17.80 -28.81
CA GLN A 394 -4.89 -17.58 -27.37
C GLN A 394 -4.09 -18.65 -26.61
N PHE A 395 -4.28 -19.93 -26.95
CA PHE A 395 -3.57 -21.05 -26.36
C PHE A 395 -2.11 -21.10 -26.79
N ALA A 396 -1.72 -20.52 -27.93
CA ALA A 396 -0.30 -20.33 -28.27
C ALA A 396 0.46 -19.44 -27.26
N LYS A 397 -0.26 -18.63 -26.46
CA LYS A 397 0.33 -17.85 -25.36
C LYS A 397 0.56 -18.70 -24.10
N LEU A 398 -0.13 -19.84 -24.01
CA LEU A 398 -0.06 -20.77 -22.89
C LEU A 398 0.96 -21.87 -23.23
N GLN A 399 1.71 -22.37 -22.23
CA GLN A 399 2.65 -23.47 -22.45
C GLN A 399 1.92 -24.83 -22.36
N ILE A 400 1.03 -25.09 -23.32
CA ILE A 400 0.22 -26.33 -23.38
C ILE A 400 0.80 -27.28 -24.44
N THR A 401 0.78 -28.58 -24.15
CA THR A 401 1.27 -29.64 -25.05
C THR A 401 0.31 -30.84 -25.03
N PRO A 402 -0.16 -31.35 -26.18
CA PRO A 402 0.08 -30.89 -27.55
C PRO A 402 -0.58 -29.53 -27.85
N SER A 403 -0.33 -28.96 -29.04
CA SER A 403 -0.94 -27.67 -29.41
C SER A 403 -2.43 -27.86 -29.73
N TRP A 404 -3.26 -26.83 -29.54
CA TRP A 404 -4.70 -26.95 -29.77
C TRP A 404 -5.11 -27.47 -31.16
N PRO A 405 -4.50 -27.01 -32.27
CA PRO A 405 -4.77 -27.62 -33.58
C PRO A 405 -4.39 -29.09 -33.67
N ASP A 406 -3.28 -29.49 -33.05
CA ASP A 406 -2.81 -30.88 -33.07
C ASP A 406 -3.75 -31.77 -32.23
N GLU A 407 -4.19 -31.27 -31.08
CA GLU A 407 -5.14 -31.97 -30.21
C GLU A 407 -6.48 -32.17 -30.89
N ILE A 408 -7.01 -31.12 -31.52
CA ILE A 408 -8.25 -31.21 -32.29
C ILE A 408 -8.14 -32.22 -33.44
N ALA A 409 -6.97 -32.29 -34.10
CA ALA A 409 -6.73 -33.30 -35.13
C ALA A 409 -6.64 -34.73 -34.56
N ASN A 410 -6.05 -34.91 -33.37
CA ASN A 410 -6.01 -36.19 -32.67
C ASN A 410 -7.43 -36.65 -32.32
N ILE A 411 -8.24 -35.77 -31.71
CA ILE A 411 -9.63 -36.06 -31.34
C ILE A 411 -10.47 -36.43 -32.58
N GLU A 412 -10.27 -35.74 -33.70
CA GLU A 412 -10.97 -36.05 -34.96
C GLU A 412 -10.58 -37.44 -35.50
N ASP A 413 -9.30 -37.82 -35.44
CA ASP A 413 -8.82 -39.14 -35.86
C ASP A 413 -9.33 -40.26 -34.93
N GLU A 414 -9.28 -40.04 -33.61
CA GLU A 414 -9.76 -40.99 -32.60
C GLU A 414 -11.25 -41.25 -32.72
N TYR A 415 -12.04 -40.19 -32.95
CA TYR A 415 -13.47 -40.31 -33.17
C TYR A 415 -13.80 -41.05 -34.48
N SER A 416 -13.09 -40.70 -35.56
CA SER A 416 -13.31 -41.27 -36.89
C SER A 416 -12.90 -42.75 -36.99
N ASN A 417 -12.10 -43.24 -36.04
CA ASN A 417 -11.60 -44.61 -36.02
C ASN A 417 -12.50 -45.55 -35.17
N PRO A 418 -13.29 -46.45 -35.79
CA PRO A 418 -14.15 -47.38 -35.05
C PRO A 418 -13.38 -48.45 -34.25
N ASN A 419 -12.07 -48.60 -34.49
CA ASN A 419 -11.18 -49.48 -33.73
C ASN A 419 -10.29 -48.70 -32.73
N GLY A 420 -10.56 -47.41 -32.51
CA GLY A 420 -9.84 -46.59 -31.55
C GLY A 420 -9.91 -47.16 -30.13
N THR A 421 -8.76 -47.25 -29.47
CA THR A 421 -8.66 -47.73 -28.08
C THR A 421 -8.80 -46.60 -27.06
N VAL A 422 -8.72 -45.34 -27.50
CA VAL A 422 -8.78 -44.15 -26.66
C VAL A 422 -10.21 -43.59 -26.65
N ASP A 423 -10.67 -43.12 -25.49
CA ASP A 423 -11.93 -42.41 -25.34
C ASP A 423 -11.69 -40.90 -25.55
N PRO A 424 -12.20 -40.32 -26.65
CA PRO A 424 -11.97 -38.91 -26.98
C PRO A 424 -12.60 -37.94 -25.97
N VAL A 425 -13.58 -38.39 -25.18
CA VAL A 425 -14.19 -37.57 -24.12
C VAL A 425 -13.21 -37.40 -22.96
N VAL A 426 -12.59 -38.49 -22.52
CA VAL A 426 -11.64 -38.48 -21.41
C VAL A 426 -10.40 -37.66 -21.78
N ASP A 427 -9.92 -37.77 -23.02
CA ASP A 427 -8.78 -37.01 -23.52
C ASP A 427 -9.07 -35.49 -23.51
N LEU A 428 -10.25 -35.10 -24.02
CA LEU A 428 -10.69 -33.70 -24.01
C LEU A 428 -10.85 -33.13 -22.59
N LEU A 429 -11.35 -33.92 -21.63
CA LEU A 429 -11.43 -33.53 -20.21
C LEU A 429 -10.03 -33.32 -19.59
N GLN A 430 -9.09 -34.23 -19.87
CA GLN A 430 -7.71 -34.11 -19.40
C GLN A 430 -7.03 -32.88 -20.00
N TYR A 431 -7.26 -32.60 -21.28
CA TYR A 431 -6.75 -31.40 -21.95
C TYR A 431 -7.37 -30.11 -21.41
N GLN A 432 -8.68 -30.10 -21.09
CA GLN A 432 -9.34 -28.97 -20.45
C GLN A 432 -8.70 -28.60 -19.10
N VAL A 433 -8.40 -29.60 -18.26
CA VAL A 433 -7.69 -29.37 -16.98
C VAL A 433 -6.31 -28.75 -17.21
N GLN A 434 -5.57 -29.20 -18.22
CA GLN A 434 -4.27 -28.61 -18.56
C GLN A 434 -4.39 -27.14 -18.98
N ILE A 435 -5.42 -26.80 -19.76
CA ILE A 435 -5.71 -25.40 -20.12
C ILE A 435 -5.95 -24.56 -18.87
N TYR A 436 -6.75 -25.04 -17.92
CA TYR A 436 -7.10 -24.30 -16.71
C TYR A 436 -5.87 -24.03 -15.84
N LEU A 437 -5.03 -25.04 -15.63
CA LEU A 437 -3.77 -24.89 -14.90
C LEU A 437 -2.79 -23.94 -15.62
N ALA A 438 -2.73 -23.99 -16.95
CA ALA A 438 -1.89 -23.09 -17.74
C ALA A 438 -2.38 -21.62 -17.67
N ILE A 439 -3.69 -21.39 -17.65
CA ILE A 439 -4.28 -20.06 -17.44
C ILE A 439 -3.90 -19.52 -16.06
N ALA A 440 -4.06 -20.32 -15.00
CA ALA A 440 -3.68 -19.91 -13.65
C ALA A 440 -2.18 -19.55 -13.57
N SER A 441 -1.31 -20.36 -14.18
CA SER A 441 0.12 -20.09 -14.25
C SER A 441 0.46 -18.82 -15.03
N TYR A 442 -0.28 -18.52 -16.11
CA TYR A 442 -0.07 -17.30 -16.90
C TYR A 442 -0.38 -16.03 -16.10
N TYR A 443 -1.40 -16.07 -15.24
CA TYR A 443 -1.80 -14.95 -14.38
C TYR A 443 -1.05 -14.89 -13.04
N GLU A 444 -0.04 -15.74 -12.84
CA GLU A 444 0.75 -15.87 -11.61
C GLU A 444 -0.07 -16.26 -10.36
N VAL A 445 -1.22 -16.92 -10.53
CA VAL A 445 -2.10 -17.28 -9.41
C VAL A 445 -1.65 -18.57 -8.75
N GLN A 446 -1.51 -18.55 -7.42
CA GLN A 446 -1.21 -19.73 -6.61
C GLN A 446 -2.48 -20.51 -6.28
N LEU A 447 -2.61 -21.70 -6.88
CA LEU A 447 -3.73 -22.62 -6.65
C LEU A 447 -3.54 -23.44 -5.36
N SER A 448 -4.63 -23.77 -4.69
CA SER A 448 -4.63 -24.63 -3.51
C SER A 448 -4.37 -26.09 -3.84
N GLY A 449 -3.97 -26.86 -2.82
CA GLY A 449 -3.78 -28.31 -2.95
C GLY A 449 -5.06 -29.04 -3.37
N GLU A 450 -6.24 -28.52 -3.00
CA GLU A 450 -7.54 -29.07 -3.38
C GLU A 450 -7.71 -29.09 -4.90
N VAL A 451 -7.34 -27.98 -5.57
CA VAL A 451 -7.39 -27.86 -7.04
C VAL A 451 -6.46 -28.87 -7.70
N TYR A 452 -5.22 -29.02 -7.19
CA TYR A 452 -4.29 -30.01 -7.73
C TYR A 452 -4.74 -31.45 -7.50
N HIS A 453 -5.41 -31.74 -6.38
CA HIS A 453 -6.01 -33.06 -6.13
C HIS A 453 -7.16 -33.37 -7.09
N ALA A 454 -8.05 -32.40 -7.32
CA ALA A 454 -9.13 -32.54 -8.30
C ALA A 454 -8.59 -32.70 -9.73
N ALA A 455 -7.58 -31.90 -10.11
CA ALA A 455 -6.89 -32.04 -11.39
C ALA A 455 -6.25 -33.43 -11.56
N ALA A 456 -5.61 -33.95 -10.51
CA ALA A 456 -5.01 -35.28 -10.54
C ALA A 456 -6.05 -36.40 -10.63
N ALA A 457 -7.27 -36.21 -10.11
CA ALA A 457 -8.35 -37.19 -10.26
C ALA A 457 -8.73 -37.36 -11.73
N ILE A 458 -8.86 -36.25 -12.47
CA ILE A 458 -9.17 -36.25 -13.91
C ILE A 458 -7.98 -36.77 -14.72
N GLY A 459 -6.75 -36.36 -14.39
CA GLY A 459 -5.53 -36.85 -15.05
C GLY A 459 -5.27 -38.35 -14.87
N ASN A 460 -5.88 -38.99 -13.88
CA ASN A 460 -5.80 -40.43 -13.64
C ASN A 460 -7.00 -41.22 -14.21
N LEU A 461 -7.92 -40.57 -14.92
CA LEU A 461 -9.02 -41.25 -15.60
C LEU A 461 -8.49 -42.25 -16.63
N ASN A 462 -9.17 -43.39 -16.74
CA ASN A 462 -8.80 -44.41 -17.70
C ASN A 462 -9.23 -43.98 -19.10
N SER A 463 -8.28 -43.61 -19.94
CA SER A 463 -8.55 -43.19 -21.31
C SER A 463 -8.90 -44.36 -22.26
N THR A 464 -8.97 -45.61 -21.79
CA THR A 464 -9.35 -46.73 -22.67
C THR A 464 -10.85 -46.78 -22.93
N ARG A 465 -11.24 -46.79 -24.21
CA ARG A 465 -12.64 -46.89 -24.65
C ARG A 465 -13.28 -48.22 -24.24
N ASN A 466 -14.44 -48.15 -23.57
CA ASN A 466 -15.21 -49.35 -23.22
C ASN A 466 -16.17 -49.74 -24.37
N PRO A 467 -16.11 -50.98 -24.90
CA PRO A 467 -16.98 -51.41 -25.98
C PRO A 467 -18.44 -51.68 -25.57
N ASP A 468 -18.76 -51.78 -24.28
CA ASP A 468 -20.15 -51.95 -23.78
C ASP A 468 -20.85 -50.59 -23.59
N PRO A 469 -21.91 -50.27 -24.36
CA PRO A 469 -22.60 -48.98 -24.28
C PRO A 469 -23.21 -48.67 -22.92
N SER A 470 -23.66 -49.68 -22.17
CA SER A 470 -24.33 -49.46 -20.88
C SER A 470 -23.34 -49.08 -19.78
N THR A 471 -22.18 -49.73 -19.78
CA THR A 471 -21.07 -49.41 -18.87
C THR A 471 -20.38 -48.11 -19.30
N TRP A 472 -20.32 -47.83 -20.61
CA TRP A 472 -19.78 -46.57 -21.13
C TRP A 472 -20.62 -45.36 -20.68
N ASN A 473 -21.95 -45.37 -20.85
CA ASN A 473 -22.81 -44.26 -20.38
C ASN A 473 -22.68 -44.00 -18.87
N ALA A 474 -22.60 -45.05 -18.05
CA ALA A 474 -22.44 -44.90 -16.60
C ALA A 474 -21.06 -44.35 -16.19
N THR A 475 -20.02 -44.63 -16.99
CA THR A 475 -18.67 -44.09 -16.77
C THR A 475 -18.60 -42.65 -17.25
N TYR A 476 -19.21 -42.35 -18.40
CA TYR A 476 -19.34 -41.03 -18.99
C TYR A 476 -20.00 -40.01 -18.03
N GLU A 477 -21.16 -40.34 -17.44
CA GLU A 477 -21.83 -39.47 -16.47
C GLU A 477 -20.95 -39.20 -15.23
N LYS A 478 -20.16 -40.19 -14.81
CA LYS A 478 -19.27 -40.06 -13.66
C LYS A 478 -18.06 -39.17 -13.97
N ASP A 479 -17.51 -39.29 -15.17
CA ASP A 479 -16.34 -38.51 -15.59
C ASP A 479 -16.71 -37.02 -15.78
N LEU A 480 -17.90 -36.74 -16.32
CA LEU A 480 -18.45 -35.38 -16.38
C LEU A 480 -18.68 -34.79 -14.98
N ALA A 481 -19.21 -35.57 -14.03
CA ALA A 481 -19.40 -35.10 -12.66
C ALA A 481 -18.06 -34.72 -11.97
N LEU A 482 -16.97 -35.41 -12.30
CA LEU A 482 -15.63 -35.05 -11.81
C LEU A 482 -15.11 -33.76 -12.46
N ALA A 483 -15.41 -33.54 -13.75
CA ALA A 483 -15.06 -32.30 -14.43
C ALA A 483 -15.79 -31.09 -13.84
N ASP A 484 -17.09 -31.23 -13.54
CA ASP A 484 -17.89 -30.21 -12.85
C ASP A 484 -17.35 -29.92 -11.44
N GLU A 485 -16.95 -30.97 -10.70
CA GLU A 485 -16.31 -30.82 -9.38
C GLU A 485 -15.00 -30.04 -9.49
N PHE A 486 -14.16 -30.34 -10.48
CA PHE A 486 -12.91 -29.62 -10.72
C PHE A 486 -13.15 -28.15 -11.06
N ASP A 487 -14.06 -27.84 -11.98
CA ASP A 487 -14.39 -26.45 -12.34
C ASP A 487 -14.89 -25.68 -11.12
N GLN A 488 -15.77 -26.29 -10.31
CA GLN A 488 -16.27 -25.70 -9.09
C GLN A 488 -15.14 -25.40 -8.09
N VAL A 489 -14.24 -26.36 -7.83
CA VAL A 489 -13.13 -26.19 -6.90
C VAL A 489 -12.16 -25.12 -7.41
N PHE A 490 -11.87 -25.11 -8.72
CA PHE A 490 -11.01 -24.13 -9.37
C PHE A 490 -11.56 -22.72 -9.23
N GLN A 491 -12.82 -22.49 -9.63
CA GLN A 491 -13.45 -21.17 -9.53
C GLN A 491 -13.63 -20.71 -8.08
N THR A 492 -13.95 -21.63 -7.17
CA THR A 492 -14.06 -21.32 -5.74
C THR A 492 -12.72 -20.82 -5.20
N ASP A 493 -11.63 -21.51 -5.51
CA ASP A 493 -10.29 -21.15 -5.05
C ASP A 493 -9.85 -19.77 -5.56
N LEU A 494 -10.10 -19.48 -6.85
CA LEU A 494 -9.86 -18.15 -7.44
C LEU A 494 -10.68 -17.05 -6.73
N GLY A 495 -11.91 -17.37 -6.32
CA GLY A 495 -12.84 -16.42 -5.73
C GLY A 495 -12.49 -16.01 -4.30
N ARG A 496 -11.77 -16.85 -3.54
CA ARG A 496 -11.48 -16.60 -2.11
C ARG A 496 -10.68 -15.31 -1.88
N GLY A 497 -9.73 -15.00 -2.78
CA GLY A 497 -8.90 -13.78 -2.68
C GLY A 497 -9.63 -12.47 -3.00
N VAL A 498 -10.78 -12.54 -3.67
CA VAL A 498 -11.60 -11.37 -4.07
C VAL A 498 -12.41 -10.82 -2.89
N LEU A 499 -12.75 -11.69 -1.95
CA LEU A 499 -13.64 -11.39 -0.82
C LEU A 499 -13.11 -10.24 0.07
N PHE A 500 -11.80 -10.08 0.17
CA PHE A 500 -11.18 -9.06 1.00
C PHE A 500 -11.30 -7.64 0.45
N PHE A 501 -11.65 -7.46 -0.83
CA PHE A 501 -11.62 -6.15 -1.49
C PHE A 501 -12.64 -5.15 -0.90
N LEU A 502 -13.90 -5.55 -0.71
CA LEU A 502 -14.92 -4.66 -0.13
C LEU A 502 -14.62 -4.29 1.33
N PRO A 503 -14.37 -5.24 2.26
CA PRO A 503 -14.06 -4.89 3.64
C PRO A 503 -12.77 -4.07 3.78
N SER A 504 -11.74 -4.31 2.95
CA SER A 504 -10.52 -3.48 2.96
C SER A 504 -10.76 -2.06 2.44
N SER A 505 -11.60 -1.88 1.40
CA SER A 505 -12.02 -0.56 0.92
C SER A 505 -12.76 0.24 1.99
N GLY A 506 -13.70 -0.39 2.70
CA GLY A 506 -14.39 0.23 3.82
C GLY A 506 -13.48 0.51 5.00
N GLY A 507 -12.60 -0.44 5.34
CA GLY A 507 -11.61 -0.33 6.41
C GLY A 507 -10.65 0.85 6.21
N PHE A 508 -10.19 1.08 4.98
CA PHE A 508 -9.38 2.24 4.61
C PHE A 508 -10.10 3.55 4.95
N LEU A 509 -11.32 3.76 4.44
CA LEU A 509 -12.09 4.99 4.71
C LEU A 509 -12.43 5.15 6.19
N PHE A 510 -12.80 4.06 6.86
CA PHE A 510 -13.12 4.06 8.28
C PHE A 510 -11.92 4.52 9.11
N LEU A 511 -10.75 3.90 8.94
CA LEU A 511 -9.54 4.26 9.68
C LEU A 511 -9.07 5.68 9.35
N LEU A 512 -9.15 6.06 8.08
CA LEU A 512 -8.77 7.40 7.64
C LEU A 512 -9.68 8.49 8.23
N SER A 513 -10.99 8.26 8.29
CA SER A 513 -11.93 9.20 8.90
C SER A 513 -11.63 9.43 10.39
N ILE A 514 -11.17 8.41 11.12
CA ILE A 514 -10.71 8.54 12.50
C ILE A 514 -9.43 9.38 12.55
N LEU A 515 -8.46 9.11 11.67
CA LEU A 515 -7.20 9.85 11.59
C LEU A 515 -7.41 11.33 11.27
N HIS A 516 -8.37 11.67 10.40
CA HIS A 516 -8.74 13.05 10.09
C HIS A 516 -9.20 13.81 11.35
N VAL A 517 -10.14 13.25 12.12
CA VAL A 517 -10.62 13.85 13.38
C VAL A 517 -9.51 13.97 14.42
N LEU A 518 -8.61 12.98 14.49
CA LEU A 518 -7.48 13.03 15.42
C LEU A 518 -6.50 14.14 15.08
N ARG A 519 -6.33 14.50 13.80
CA ARG A 519 -5.47 15.61 13.36
C ARG A 519 -6.19 16.95 13.56
N SER A 520 -7.32 17.16 12.90
CA SER A 520 -8.08 18.42 12.93
C SER A 520 -9.56 18.14 13.20
N VAL A 521 -10.09 18.76 14.24
CA VAL A 521 -11.51 18.60 14.57
C VAL A 521 -12.34 19.42 13.57
N PRO A 522 -13.35 18.84 12.90
CA PRO A 522 -14.22 19.57 11.98
C PRO A 522 -14.89 20.78 12.64
N ILE A 523 -14.90 21.93 11.96
CA ILE A 523 -15.48 23.18 12.46
C ILE A 523 -16.77 23.50 11.69
N GLY A 524 -17.91 23.50 12.37
CA GLY A 524 -19.21 23.81 11.79
C GLY A 524 -19.90 22.62 11.12
N GLY A 525 -21.19 22.78 10.79
CA GLY A 525 -22.05 21.69 10.33
C GLY A 525 -21.58 21.04 9.03
N TYR A 526 -21.14 21.83 8.03
CA TYR A 526 -20.71 21.29 6.74
C TYR A 526 -19.50 20.36 6.83
N MET A 527 -18.50 20.72 7.65
CA MET A 527 -17.32 19.85 7.85
C MET A 527 -17.66 18.58 8.62
N TRP A 528 -18.59 18.64 9.59
CA TRP A 528 -19.09 17.46 10.29
C TRP A 528 -19.89 16.54 9.35
N THR A 529 -20.71 17.09 8.45
CA THR A 529 -21.44 16.30 7.44
C THR A 529 -20.48 15.62 6.47
N ALA A 530 -19.44 16.32 6.02
CA ALA A 530 -18.39 15.75 5.17
C ALA A 530 -17.71 14.55 5.85
N TRP A 531 -17.22 14.75 7.08
CA TRP A 531 -16.63 13.67 7.88
C TRP A 531 -17.60 12.50 8.09
N ALA A 532 -18.85 12.78 8.48
CA ALA A 532 -19.86 11.76 8.73
C ALA A 532 -20.18 10.95 7.46
N SER A 533 -20.18 11.59 6.29
CA SER A 533 -20.38 10.89 5.01
C SER A 533 -19.24 9.93 4.68
N GLN A 534 -17.99 10.32 4.93
CA GLN A 534 -16.82 9.45 4.75
C GLN A 534 -16.83 8.28 5.74
N PHE A 535 -17.13 8.56 7.02
CA PHE A 535 -17.26 7.54 8.06
C PHE A 535 -18.37 6.54 7.73
N ALA A 536 -19.55 7.03 7.34
CA ALA A 536 -20.69 6.18 6.95
C ALA A 536 -20.42 5.39 5.67
N GLY A 537 -19.76 5.99 4.67
CA GLY A 537 -19.35 5.31 3.45
C GLY A 537 -18.35 4.18 3.72
N GLY A 538 -17.35 4.44 4.57
CA GLY A 538 -16.39 3.42 5.00
C GLY A 538 -17.06 2.27 5.78
N LEU A 539 -17.96 2.61 6.72
CA LEU A 539 -18.72 1.59 7.45
C LEU A 539 -19.63 0.79 6.49
N GLY A 540 -20.31 1.45 5.56
CA GLY A 540 -21.18 0.80 4.57
C GLY A 540 -20.42 -0.20 3.71
N LEU A 541 -19.31 0.21 3.10
CA LEU A 541 -18.44 -0.69 2.31
C LEU A 541 -17.83 -1.81 3.17
N GLY A 542 -17.48 -1.51 4.42
CA GLY A 542 -16.94 -2.48 5.38
C GLY A 542 -17.95 -3.58 5.74
N LEU A 543 -19.19 -3.18 6.02
CA LEU A 543 -20.29 -4.09 6.35
C LEU A 543 -20.74 -4.92 5.14
N LEU A 544 -20.53 -4.45 3.90
CA LEU A 544 -20.75 -5.28 2.72
C LEU A 544 -19.84 -6.52 2.70
N GLY A 545 -18.67 -6.45 3.34
CA GLY A 545 -17.81 -7.62 3.56
C GLY A 545 -18.32 -8.60 4.62
N LEU A 546 -19.23 -8.19 5.51
CA LEU A 546 -19.83 -9.09 6.52
C LEU A 546 -21.02 -9.88 5.98
N LEU A 547 -21.57 -9.51 4.82
CA LEU A 547 -22.57 -10.30 4.08
C LEU A 547 -22.01 -11.64 3.57
N ASP A 548 -20.70 -11.82 3.71
CA ASP A 548 -19.90 -12.94 3.22
C ASP A 548 -19.35 -13.83 4.38
N LEU A 549 -19.77 -13.60 5.62
CA LEU A 549 -19.41 -14.48 6.75
C LEU A 549 -20.12 -15.83 6.65
N GLY A 550 -19.46 -16.79 6.01
CA GLY A 550 -19.86 -18.20 5.96
C GLY A 550 -18.96 -18.98 5.01
N ASP A 551 -18.49 -20.15 5.45
CA ASP A 551 -17.64 -21.06 4.68
C ASP A 551 -18.48 -21.77 3.60
N LYS A 552 -18.97 -21.00 2.62
CA LYS A 552 -19.93 -21.46 1.63
C LYS A 552 -19.26 -21.54 0.27
N THR A 553 -19.04 -22.77 -0.17
CA THR A 553 -18.69 -23.11 -1.55
C THR A 553 -19.66 -22.45 -2.53
N LEU A 554 -19.22 -22.13 -3.75
CA LEU A 554 -20.04 -21.50 -4.80
C LEU A 554 -21.33 -22.27 -5.18
N ASN A 555 -21.58 -23.44 -4.59
CA ASN A 555 -22.58 -24.42 -5.01
C ASN A 555 -23.69 -24.74 -3.98
N GLU A 556 -24.09 -23.84 -3.08
CA GLU A 556 -25.39 -24.02 -2.39
C GLU A 556 -26.51 -23.36 -3.20
N ASP A 557 -27.00 -24.10 -4.21
CA ASP A 557 -28.09 -23.79 -5.13
C ASP A 557 -27.93 -22.46 -5.90
N ASN A 558 -28.09 -22.53 -7.22
CA ASN A 558 -28.33 -21.37 -8.10
C ASN A 558 -29.48 -20.43 -7.62
N ASN A 559 -30.22 -20.81 -6.57
CA ASN A 559 -31.21 -19.99 -5.91
C ASN A 559 -30.64 -18.92 -4.96
N ASN A 560 -29.45 -19.09 -4.34
CA ASN A 560 -28.90 -18.11 -3.37
C ASN A 560 -27.35 -17.93 -3.39
N PRO A 561 -26.69 -17.67 -4.53
CA PRO A 561 -25.27 -17.29 -4.51
C PRO A 561 -25.04 -16.00 -3.69
N ILE A 562 -23.96 -15.98 -2.91
CA ILE A 562 -23.56 -14.83 -2.07
C ILE A 562 -23.51 -13.57 -2.93
N TYR A 563 -24.06 -12.47 -2.42
CA TYR A 563 -24.19 -11.21 -3.17
C TYR A 563 -22.86 -10.69 -3.73
N VAL A 564 -21.74 -10.92 -3.04
CA VAL A 564 -20.40 -10.50 -3.49
C VAL A 564 -19.99 -11.25 -4.76
N TYR A 565 -20.20 -12.56 -4.83
CA TYR A 565 -19.91 -13.33 -6.04
C TYR A 565 -20.82 -12.93 -7.21
N ARG A 566 -22.10 -12.59 -6.98
CA ARG A 566 -22.95 -12.03 -8.05
C ARG A 566 -22.44 -10.69 -8.57
N LEU A 567 -22.01 -9.80 -7.68
CA LEU A 567 -21.40 -8.52 -8.08
C LEU A 567 -20.12 -8.76 -8.87
N GLN A 568 -19.34 -9.75 -8.48
CA GLN A 568 -18.09 -10.09 -9.16
C GLN A 568 -18.33 -10.73 -10.52
N GLN A 569 -19.25 -11.69 -10.65
CA GLN A 569 -19.65 -12.30 -11.92
C GLN A 569 -20.15 -11.26 -12.93
N HIS A 570 -20.81 -10.20 -12.46
CA HIS A 570 -21.24 -9.09 -13.30
C HIS A 570 -20.21 -7.96 -13.42
N ASN A 571 -18.97 -8.12 -12.95
CA ASN A 571 -17.89 -7.15 -13.04
C ASN A 571 -18.15 -5.81 -12.32
N TRP A 572 -19.03 -5.79 -11.30
CA TRP A 572 -19.47 -4.60 -10.58
C TRP A 572 -18.66 -4.25 -9.32
N MET A 573 -17.74 -5.11 -8.86
CA MET A 573 -16.98 -4.85 -7.63
C MET A 573 -16.12 -3.58 -7.71
N LEU A 574 -15.25 -3.46 -8.72
CA LEU A 574 -14.42 -2.27 -8.92
C LEU A 574 -15.26 -1.01 -9.19
N PRO A 575 -16.27 -1.03 -10.10
CA PRO A 575 -17.16 0.10 -10.31
C PRO A 575 -17.86 0.58 -9.04
N LEU A 576 -18.34 -0.31 -8.18
CA LEU A 576 -19.04 0.05 -6.94
C LEU A 576 -18.16 0.91 -6.01
N VAL A 577 -16.94 0.46 -5.75
CA VAL A 577 -15.97 1.18 -4.90
C VAL A 577 -15.55 2.48 -5.57
N ALA A 578 -15.23 2.45 -6.87
CA ALA A 578 -14.83 3.64 -7.63
C ALA A 578 -15.92 4.74 -7.62
N ILE A 579 -17.18 4.37 -7.86
CA ILE A 579 -18.33 5.29 -7.84
C ILE A 579 -18.52 5.85 -6.43
N THR A 580 -18.45 5.00 -5.40
CA THR A 580 -18.64 5.42 -4.01
C THR A 580 -17.54 6.40 -3.60
N TYR A 581 -16.28 6.11 -3.91
CA TYR A 581 -15.16 7.01 -3.63
C TYR A 581 -15.29 8.33 -4.37
N ALA A 582 -15.60 8.29 -5.67
CA ALA A 582 -15.80 9.50 -6.46
C ALA A 582 -16.93 10.36 -5.89
N VAL A 583 -18.09 9.77 -5.59
CA VAL A 583 -19.25 10.47 -5.02
C VAL A 583 -18.88 11.12 -3.68
N LEU A 584 -18.16 10.42 -2.80
CA LEU A 584 -17.70 10.97 -1.53
C LEU A 584 -16.75 12.15 -1.71
N ILE A 585 -15.81 12.09 -2.67
CA ILE A 585 -14.87 13.19 -2.97
C ILE A 585 -15.63 14.41 -3.52
N PHE A 586 -16.53 14.21 -4.48
CA PHE A 586 -17.33 15.29 -5.04
C PHE A 586 -18.22 15.94 -3.98
N PHE A 587 -18.87 15.12 -3.16
CA PHE A 587 -19.73 15.58 -2.07
C PHE A 587 -18.96 16.39 -1.04
N ASP A 588 -17.79 15.90 -0.60
CA ASP A 588 -16.90 16.61 0.32
C ASP A 588 -16.46 17.96 -0.26
N SER A 589 -16.01 17.97 -1.52
CA SER A 589 -15.59 19.20 -2.23
C SER A 589 -16.70 20.26 -2.27
N ILE A 590 -17.95 19.84 -2.53
CA ILE A 590 -19.12 20.73 -2.53
C ILE A 590 -19.37 21.30 -1.13
N LEU A 591 -19.31 20.46 -0.10
CA LEU A 591 -19.51 20.89 1.29
C LEU A 591 -18.42 21.87 1.74
N MET A 592 -17.16 21.67 1.34
CA MET A 592 -16.06 22.59 1.64
C MET A 592 -16.26 23.96 0.97
N VAL A 593 -16.78 24.00 -0.26
CA VAL A 593 -17.16 25.26 -0.92
C VAL A 593 -18.26 25.99 -0.14
N PHE A 594 -19.29 25.27 0.34
CA PHE A 594 -20.34 25.86 1.16
C PHE A 594 -19.83 26.35 2.53
N ALA A 595 -18.94 25.58 3.17
CA ALA A 595 -18.28 25.97 4.42
C ALA A 595 -17.51 27.28 4.25
N ALA A 596 -16.70 27.39 3.19
CA ALA A 596 -15.91 28.59 2.88
C ALA A 596 -16.79 29.82 2.59
N ARG A 597 -17.91 29.63 1.87
CA ARG A 597 -18.87 30.72 1.61
C ARG A 597 -19.52 31.23 2.89
N ASN A 598 -19.89 30.33 3.80
CA ASN A 598 -20.53 30.69 5.06
C ASN A 598 -19.56 31.42 6.02
N ASP A 599 -18.28 31.02 6.07
CA ASP A 599 -17.28 31.72 6.88
C ASP A 599 -17.01 33.14 6.36
N ARG A 600 -16.91 33.32 5.03
CA ARG A 600 -16.81 34.65 4.42
C ARG A 600 -18.02 35.53 4.71
N ALA A 601 -19.23 34.96 4.77
CA ALA A 601 -20.43 35.71 5.13
C ALA A 601 -20.41 36.19 6.60
N ARG A 602 -19.86 35.40 7.51
CA ARG A 602 -19.69 35.77 8.94
C ARG A 602 -18.65 36.85 9.18
N ARG A 603 -17.61 36.93 8.36
CA ARG A 603 -16.53 37.93 8.47
C ARG A 603 -16.87 39.30 7.85
N ARG A 604 -18.06 39.48 7.26
CA ARG A 604 -18.48 40.82 6.81
C ARG A 604 -18.65 41.71 8.06
N PRO A 605 -17.95 42.85 8.16
CA PRO A 605 -18.08 43.73 9.31
C PRO A 605 -19.53 44.21 9.39
N ILE A 606 -20.16 43.99 10.55
CA ILE A 606 -21.43 44.62 10.89
C ILE A 606 -21.12 46.12 10.92
N LEU A 607 -21.49 46.84 9.86
CA LEU A 607 -21.48 48.30 9.88
C LEU A 607 -22.32 48.72 11.09
N ALA A 608 -21.67 49.35 12.08
CA ALA A 608 -22.34 49.89 13.23
C ALA A 608 -23.45 50.83 12.73
N ARG A 609 -24.70 50.50 13.06
CA ARG A 609 -25.84 51.40 12.86
C ARG A 609 -25.49 52.70 13.60
N VAL A 610 -25.26 53.77 12.85
CA VAL A 610 -25.16 55.12 13.41
C VAL A 610 -26.49 55.40 14.12
N PRO A 611 -26.52 55.72 15.42
CA PRO A 611 -27.75 56.13 16.08
C PRO A 611 -28.22 57.45 15.47
N ASP A 612 -29.50 57.54 15.12
CA ASP A 612 -30.14 58.79 14.66
C ASP A 612 -29.81 59.92 15.65
N GLN A 613 -29.08 60.92 15.17
CA GLN A 613 -28.81 62.12 15.94
C GLN A 613 -30.11 62.93 16.03
N ALA A 614 -30.60 63.02 17.26
CA ALA A 614 -31.63 63.96 17.65
C ALA A 614 -31.16 65.41 17.36
N GLU A 615 -32.06 66.10 16.70
CA GLU A 615 -32.17 67.54 16.46
C GLU A 615 -31.57 68.42 17.58
N VAL A 616 -30.50 69.17 17.29
CA VAL A 616 -30.10 70.36 18.05
C VAL A 616 -29.67 71.46 17.07
N THR A 617 -30.28 72.63 17.26
CA THR A 617 -30.21 73.88 16.49
C THR A 617 -28.88 74.63 16.57
N PRO A 618 -28.59 75.58 15.65
CA PRO A 618 -27.27 76.21 15.50
C PRO A 618 -27.16 77.56 16.24
N ALA A 619 -26.03 77.82 16.90
CA ALA A 619 -25.48 79.17 17.11
C ALA A 619 -24.04 79.16 17.66
N GLU A 620 -23.24 80.11 17.16
CA GLU A 620 -21.98 80.66 17.67
C GLU A 620 -20.66 79.87 17.51
N GLU A 621 -20.02 80.05 16.36
CA GLU A 621 -18.57 79.93 16.21
C GLU A 621 -17.92 81.32 16.20
N ALA A 622 -17.07 81.60 17.19
CA ALA A 622 -16.10 82.69 17.17
C ALA A 622 -14.72 82.20 17.62
N SER A 623 -13.77 82.32 16.69
CA SER A 623 -12.33 82.61 16.87
C SER A 623 -11.30 81.48 17.09
N SER A 624 -10.30 81.53 16.19
CA SER A 624 -8.85 81.23 16.34
C SER A 624 -8.30 79.90 15.73
N PRO A 625 -7.00 79.82 15.34
CA PRO A 625 -6.47 80.24 14.02
C PRO A 625 -5.61 79.13 13.32
N PRO A 626 -5.04 79.36 12.10
CA PRO A 626 -4.67 78.31 11.14
C PRO A 626 -3.24 77.76 11.23
N ASN A 627 -3.05 76.54 10.72
CA ASN A 627 -1.77 75.81 10.58
C ASN A 627 -0.82 76.42 9.52
N PRO A 628 0.52 76.27 9.68
CA PRO A 628 1.52 76.84 8.77
C PRO A 628 1.74 76.01 7.48
N PRO A 629 2.24 76.65 6.40
CA PRO A 629 2.33 76.05 5.07
C PRO A 629 3.67 75.35 4.73
N VAL A 630 3.58 74.41 3.79
CA VAL A 630 4.66 73.65 3.13
C VAL A 630 5.32 74.49 2.02
N PRO A 631 6.65 74.45 1.80
CA PRO A 631 7.29 75.21 0.71
C PRO A 631 7.28 74.47 -0.64
N LEU A 632 7.02 75.24 -1.69
CA LEU A 632 7.13 74.92 -3.13
C LEU A 632 8.53 75.30 -3.64
N GLU A 633 9.10 74.52 -4.55
CA GLU A 633 10.20 74.93 -5.44
C GLU A 633 9.80 74.76 -6.91
N SER A 634 10.22 75.73 -7.74
CA SER A 634 10.10 75.79 -9.20
C SER A 634 11.23 76.72 -9.75
N PRO A 635 11.44 76.92 -11.07
CA PRO A 635 12.25 76.09 -11.96
C PRO A 635 13.31 76.88 -12.81
N GLY A 636 14.12 76.16 -13.61
CA GLY A 636 14.98 76.66 -14.73
C GLY A 636 16.49 76.40 -14.51
N THR A 637 17.35 75.98 -15.45
CA THR A 637 17.35 76.02 -16.93
C THR A 637 18.47 75.10 -17.50
N GLU A 638 18.22 74.53 -18.69
CA GLU A 638 19.13 74.19 -19.83
C GLU A 638 20.46 73.41 -19.67
N SER A 639 20.59 72.27 -20.37
CA SER A 639 21.34 72.16 -21.65
C SER A 639 21.51 70.71 -22.15
N ALA A 640 21.52 70.56 -23.48
CA ALA A 640 21.32 69.33 -24.27
C ALA A 640 22.60 68.60 -24.76
N LYS A 641 22.45 67.32 -25.17
CA LYS A 641 23.05 66.60 -26.34
C LYS A 641 22.63 65.11 -26.28
N LEU A 642 21.77 64.56 -27.17
CA LEU A 642 22.05 63.89 -28.47
C LEU A 642 23.11 62.76 -28.35
N ALA A 643 22.96 61.51 -28.82
CA ALA A 643 22.12 60.91 -29.86
C ALA A 643 22.14 59.34 -29.78
N GLN A 644 21.13 58.69 -30.42
CA GLN A 644 21.13 57.46 -31.27
C GLN A 644 22.06 56.25 -30.91
N GLY A 645 21.71 54.97 -31.09
CA GLY A 645 20.64 54.27 -31.79
C GLY A 645 21.02 52.77 -31.95
N SER A 646 20.00 51.92 -31.94
CA SER A 646 19.81 50.58 -32.56
C SER A 646 20.94 49.56 -32.92
N HIS A 647 20.51 48.29 -32.79
CA HIS A 647 20.79 47.09 -33.62
C HIS A 647 21.80 46.01 -33.17
N SER A 648 21.19 44.88 -32.77
CA SER A 648 21.40 43.47 -33.17
C SER A 648 22.44 43.10 -34.25
N SER A 649 23.32 42.15 -33.91
CA SER A 649 23.85 41.01 -34.73
C SER A 649 24.77 40.17 -33.80
N LEU A 650 24.61 38.86 -33.56
CA LEU A 650 24.72 37.68 -34.42
C LEU A 650 26.07 37.54 -35.13
N THR A 651 27.00 36.80 -34.50
CA THR A 651 28.11 36.11 -35.17
C THR A 651 28.45 34.80 -34.44
N MET A 652 28.52 33.74 -35.24
CA MET A 652 29.07 32.41 -34.93
C MET A 652 30.59 32.39 -35.10
N GLU A 653 31.27 31.62 -34.26
CA GLU A 653 32.53 30.86 -34.49
C GLU A 653 32.53 29.77 -33.40
N GLY A 654 32.70 28.47 -33.62
CA GLY A 654 33.47 27.75 -34.63
C GLY A 654 34.71 27.15 -33.97
N GLY A 655 34.65 25.89 -33.50
CA GLY A 655 35.80 25.21 -32.86
C GLY A 655 35.61 23.70 -32.76
N ASN A 656 36.16 22.99 -33.75
CA ASN A 656 36.13 21.55 -33.98
C ASN A 656 37.14 20.79 -33.10
N GLY A 657 36.91 19.50 -32.84
CA GLY A 657 37.90 18.59 -32.26
C GLY A 657 37.38 17.16 -32.10
N ASP A 658 37.60 16.35 -33.13
CA ASP A 658 37.34 14.90 -33.18
C ASP A 658 38.30 14.10 -32.29
N HIS A 659 37.75 13.12 -31.54
CA HIS A 659 38.20 11.72 -31.49
C HIS A 659 37.20 10.82 -30.78
#